data_AF-A0A2H5BB86-F1
#
_entry.id   AF-A0A2H5BB86-F1
#
_cell.length_a   1.000
_cell.length_b   1.000
_cell.length_c   1.000
_cell.angle_alpha   90.00
_cell.angle_beta   90.00
_cell.angle_gamma   90.00
#
_symmetry.space_group_name_H-M   'P 1'
#
loop_
_entity.id
_entity.type
_entity.pdbx_description
1 polymer ?
#
loop_
_entity_poly.entity_id
_entity_poly.type
_entity_poly.pdbx_seq_one_letter_code
_entity_poly.pdbx_strand_id
1 'polypeptide(L)'
;MTTAATTAVTTSPASAEAAGPGPDARGSARPPVALLGRVPGRRLAPVALRAALAALATAPDRAAAEREVAGAHREALRQERAALRAALRGDAFRSPATAGATDPVSRYLAATEPPADSASLAEVGEGGGPSATDLATLEAAALEHLTRAMLRLGPPTAHTAVAPARWAEDGVPLDRPGLDPEAGRTSFSPDRPMLAMAVDALLADAPGAPETDGLPALLRANWTLRMLHSQARFYRRDGEQLRLVGTALTRKVRALLGLVEPGPLPSEVLVRELSAALDLPPAAATELITEALRLQLLVSAADFDLDTDQPAATTAAHLATSHPEAAALLTTIQHRLDTATTGGELQAETLAGLAEDQRALNALLSHPVSLRLTEEHVLPQVAVAAGPHRPALDDLAQVLEYTALADRLHDARALLVTAFTERFGAGARVRLADCAADLVTVVARRIQLLTPATSADFGPADGSLGELLRLRAAARARLGELITAGSAEVALDPAELASLAAQLPDRFRRTAASYTVLVRPLGDRLTVLGHYPGDGSFTPRPVAAHRKALDPVGWLGLTLAHDPATDTLGLLDPSGAPARPQLPSTTRPEQLAPVQRIALWLHGTSRLRHDPLAEAAADRAGTWSDSGTLALPRLTAGRVVLQGRRWYPGADLPGGSGPELLCALADWRAAHGVPEELLLVEPARPEAELDAVLGTAAAPDRTRYLDLASALSAETLRSLPAGSHLAETPAAVRDGEHALDWLLEYDRAPGEQFRNGGRL
;
A
#
# COMPACT_ATOMS: atom_id res chain seq x y z
N MET A 1 74.19 -28.48 15.63
CA MET A 1 74.73 -27.82 14.43
C MET A 1 73.82 -28.13 13.27
N THR A 2 73.17 -27.09 12.70
CA THR A 2 72.86 -26.86 11.26
C THR A 2 72.50 -28.08 10.37
N THR A 3 71.44 -28.13 9.55
CA THR A 3 70.72 -27.07 8.82
C THR A 3 69.44 -27.62 8.14
N ALA A 4 68.55 -26.70 7.76
CA ALA A 4 67.30 -26.83 7.00
C ALA A 4 67.36 -27.57 5.66
N ALA A 5 66.21 -28.12 5.24
CA ALA A 5 65.80 -28.21 3.85
C ALA A 5 64.27 -28.08 3.72
N THR A 6 63.86 -27.01 3.05
CA THR A 6 62.51 -26.58 2.73
C THR A 6 62.02 -27.28 1.45
N THR A 7 60.81 -27.83 1.44
CA THR A 7 60.17 -28.30 0.19
C THR A 7 58.88 -27.52 0.00
N ALA A 8 58.82 -26.73 -1.09
CA ALA A 8 57.67 -25.92 -1.48
C ALA A 8 56.63 -26.78 -2.20
N VAL A 9 55.37 -26.64 -1.82
CA VAL A 9 54.21 -27.15 -2.56
C VAL A 9 53.55 -25.95 -3.24
N THR A 10 53.61 -25.92 -4.56
CA THR A 10 52.90 -25.00 -5.44
C THR A 10 51.43 -25.42 -5.54
N THR A 11 50.52 -24.66 -4.94
CA THR A 11 49.08 -24.77 -5.19
C THR A 11 48.67 -23.81 -6.32
N SER A 12 48.21 -24.40 -7.42
CA SER A 12 47.57 -23.71 -8.55
C SER A 12 46.18 -23.22 -8.14
N PRO A 13 45.73 -22.02 -8.53
CA PRO A 13 44.36 -21.58 -8.27
C PRO A 13 43.43 -22.31 -9.24
N ALA A 14 42.55 -23.16 -8.69
CA ALA A 14 41.43 -23.75 -9.42
C ALA A 14 40.40 -22.66 -9.71
N SER A 15 40.08 -22.49 -10.98
CA SER A 15 38.95 -21.70 -11.47
C SER A 15 37.66 -22.19 -10.82
N ALA A 16 36.95 -21.28 -10.15
CA ALA A 16 35.61 -21.53 -9.63
C ALA A 16 34.66 -21.69 -10.83
N GLU A 17 34.29 -22.93 -11.15
CA GLU A 17 33.12 -23.22 -11.97
C GLU A 17 31.89 -22.62 -11.30
N ALA A 18 31.20 -21.76 -12.04
CA ALA A 18 29.95 -21.12 -11.65
C ALA A 18 28.95 -22.18 -11.18
N ALA A 19 28.44 -22.01 -9.97
CA ALA A 19 27.38 -22.83 -9.41
C ALA A 19 26.20 -22.91 -10.40
N GLY A 20 25.86 -24.14 -10.82
CA GLY A 20 24.72 -24.41 -11.67
C GLY A 20 23.40 -23.93 -11.05
N PRO A 21 22.36 -23.70 -11.87
CA PRO A 21 21.10 -23.11 -11.42
C PRO A 21 20.45 -24.01 -10.36
N GLY A 22 20.25 -23.45 -9.18
CA GLY A 22 19.47 -24.06 -8.09
C GLY A 22 18.02 -24.34 -8.49
N PRO A 23 17.27 -25.03 -7.60
CA PRO A 23 16.02 -25.74 -7.89
C PRO A 23 15.00 -24.89 -8.66
N ASP A 24 14.49 -25.45 -9.76
CA ASP A 24 13.35 -25.00 -10.59
C ASP A 24 13.03 -23.49 -10.51
N ALA A 25 13.94 -22.67 -11.02
CA ALA A 25 13.71 -21.24 -11.27
C ALA A 25 12.65 -20.97 -12.35
N ARG A 26 11.99 -22.00 -12.91
CA ARG A 26 10.78 -21.84 -13.71
C ARG A 26 9.62 -21.55 -12.75
N GLY A 27 9.50 -20.28 -12.38
CA GLY A 27 8.44 -19.79 -11.50
C GLY A 27 7.09 -20.36 -11.94
N SER A 28 6.45 -21.13 -11.06
CA SER A 28 5.08 -21.58 -11.31
C SER A 28 4.23 -20.36 -11.55
N ALA A 29 3.69 -20.24 -12.76
CA ALA A 29 2.78 -19.18 -13.18
C ALA A 29 1.78 -18.90 -12.08
N ARG A 30 1.83 -17.70 -11.52
CA ARG A 30 0.96 -17.38 -10.39
C ARG A 30 -0.45 -17.13 -10.86
N PRO A 31 -1.43 -17.64 -10.10
CA PRO A 31 -2.83 -17.49 -10.46
C PRO A 31 -3.21 -16.01 -10.49
N PRO A 32 -3.97 -15.55 -11.50
CA PRO A 32 -4.57 -14.22 -11.45
C PRO A 32 -5.55 -14.16 -10.27
N VAL A 33 -5.77 -12.95 -9.74
CA VAL A 33 -6.72 -12.70 -8.65
C VAL A 33 -7.73 -11.66 -9.10
N ALA A 34 -9.01 -12.00 -9.08
CA ALA A 34 -10.08 -11.05 -9.34
C ALA A 34 -10.43 -10.28 -8.06
N LEU A 35 -10.65 -8.99 -8.20
CA LEU A 35 -11.20 -8.12 -7.18
C LEU A 35 -12.57 -7.66 -7.67
N LEU A 36 -13.62 -7.95 -6.89
CA LEU A 36 -15.00 -7.59 -7.21
C LEU A 36 -15.52 -6.62 -6.14
N GLY A 37 -16.07 -5.48 -6.54
CA GLY A 37 -16.73 -4.58 -5.60
C GLY A 37 -17.97 -5.23 -5.02
N ARG A 38 -18.15 -5.22 -3.70
CA ARG A 38 -19.39 -5.73 -3.06
C ARG A 38 -20.53 -4.74 -3.19
N VAL A 39 -20.22 -3.45 -3.29
CA VAL A 39 -21.22 -2.39 -3.47
C VAL A 39 -21.44 -2.18 -4.97
N PRO A 40 -22.65 -2.43 -5.49
CA PRO A 40 -22.93 -2.21 -6.90
C PRO A 40 -22.84 -0.72 -7.24
N GLY A 41 -22.53 -0.45 -8.50
CA GLY A 41 -22.53 0.89 -9.06
C GLY A 41 -23.87 1.58 -8.82
N ARG A 42 -23.81 2.86 -8.45
CA ARG A 42 -24.99 3.70 -8.31
C ARG A 42 -24.69 5.15 -8.70
N ARG A 43 -25.43 5.66 -9.68
CA ARG A 43 -25.48 7.08 -10.01
C ARG A 43 -26.33 7.79 -8.97
N LEU A 44 -25.79 8.87 -8.42
CA LEU A 44 -26.51 9.67 -7.43
C LEU A 44 -27.46 10.65 -8.12
N ALA A 45 -27.01 11.29 -9.21
CA ALA A 45 -27.79 12.30 -9.92
C ALA A 45 -29.11 11.74 -10.46
N PRO A 46 -30.26 12.33 -10.10
CA PRO A 46 -31.56 11.91 -10.61
C PRO A 46 -31.71 12.16 -12.11
N VAL A 47 -32.48 11.30 -12.76
CA VAL A 47 -32.76 11.37 -14.21
C VAL A 47 -33.32 12.74 -14.62
N ALA A 48 -34.18 13.35 -13.81
CA ALA A 48 -34.77 14.65 -14.09
C ALA A 48 -33.72 15.78 -14.15
N LEU A 49 -32.78 15.81 -13.20
CA LEU A 49 -31.71 16.82 -13.18
C LEU A 49 -30.75 16.60 -14.36
N ARG A 50 -30.37 15.36 -14.65
CA ARG A 50 -29.56 15.01 -15.83
C ARG A 50 -30.22 15.44 -17.13
N ALA A 51 -31.53 15.20 -17.29
CA ALA A 51 -32.27 15.61 -18.47
C ALA A 51 -32.31 17.14 -18.65
N ALA A 52 -32.54 17.88 -17.56
CA ALA A 52 -32.52 19.34 -17.58
C ALA A 52 -31.13 19.89 -17.96
N LEU A 53 -30.05 19.32 -17.40
CA LEU A 53 -28.67 19.71 -17.75
C LEU A 53 -28.30 19.34 -19.20
N ALA A 54 -28.76 18.21 -19.71
CA ALA A 54 -28.53 17.83 -21.11
C ALA A 54 -29.26 18.75 -22.09
N ALA A 55 -30.48 19.19 -21.75
CA ALA A 55 -31.25 20.13 -22.55
C ALA A 55 -30.57 21.51 -22.63
N LEU A 56 -29.88 21.92 -21.57
CA LEU A 56 -29.23 23.22 -21.41
C LEU A 56 -28.30 23.62 -22.58
N ALA A 57 -27.56 22.65 -23.14
CA ALA A 57 -26.62 22.88 -24.24
C ALA A 57 -27.29 23.15 -25.61
N THR A 58 -28.56 22.77 -25.75
CA THR A 58 -29.31 22.83 -27.03
C THR A 58 -30.59 23.65 -26.94
N ALA A 59 -30.90 24.19 -25.76
CA ALA A 59 -32.13 24.91 -25.50
C ALA A 59 -32.18 26.24 -26.30
N PRO A 60 -33.27 26.53 -27.03
CA PRO A 60 -33.41 27.79 -27.74
C PRO A 60 -33.61 28.98 -26.79
N ASP A 61 -34.19 28.75 -25.61
CA ASP A 61 -34.28 29.72 -24.50
C ASP A 61 -33.45 29.19 -23.31
N ARG A 62 -32.21 29.69 -23.22
CA ARG A 62 -31.27 29.33 -22.16
C ARG A 62 -31.80 29.66 -20.77
N ALA A 63 -32.45 30.81 -20.60
CA ALA A 63 -32.98 31.23 -19.31
C ALA A 63 -34.13 30.33 -18.83
N ALA A 64 -34.94 29.81 -19.75
CA ALA A 64 -35.95 28.80 -19.41
C ALA A 64 -35.31 27.49 -18.95
N ALA A 65 -34.27 27.01 -19.63
CA ALA A 65 -33.56 25.81 -19.24
C ALA A 65 -32.85 25.96 -17.87
N GLU A 66 -32.24 27.12 -17.59
CA GLU A 66 -31.64 27.41 -16.28
C GLU A 66 -32.68 27.43 -15.16
N ARG A 67 -33.88 27.95 -15.41
CA ARG A 67 -35.02 27.86 -14.46
C ARG A 67 -35.45 26.42 -14.21
N GLU A 68 -35.40 25.57 -15.23
CA GLU A 68 -35.70 24.14 -15.09
C GLU A 68 -34.66 23.43 -14.22
N VAL A 69 -33.36 23.69 -14.45
CA VAL A 69 -32.27 23.19 -13.59
C VAL A 69 -32.45 23.68 -12.14
N ALA A 70 -32.76 24.96 -11.95
CA ALA A 70 -33.03 25.53 -10.62
C ALA A 70 -34.25 24.89 -9.93
N GLY A 71 -35.31 24.60 -10.69
CA GLY A 71 -36.49 23.88 -10.20
C GLY A 71 -36.17 22.45 -9.77
N ALA A 72 -35.34 21.74 -10.53
CA ALA A 72 -34.95 20.36 -10.25
C ALA A 72 -33.93 20.23 -9.10
N HIS A 73 -33.03 21.22 -8.93
CA HIS A 73 -31.87 21.14 -8.04
C HIS A 73 -32.23 20.79 -6.57
N ARG A 74 -33.22 21.46 -5.98
CA ARG A 74 -33.57 21.24 -4.55
C ARG A 74 -34.09 19.83 -4.29
N GLU A 75 -34.95 19.34 -5.18
CA GLU A 75 -35.45 17.98 -5.13
C GLU A 75 -34.31 16.97 -5.32
N ALA A 76 -33.44 17.23 -6.30
CA ALA A 76 -32.32 16.37 -6.61
C ALA A 76 -31.34 16.23 -5.44
N LEU A 77 -30.96 17.35 -4.79
CA LEU A 77 -30.06 17.30 -3.63
C LEU A 77 -30.64 16.44 -2.49
N ARG A 78 -31.95 16.52 -2.25
CA ARG A 78 -32.62 15.68 -1.24
C ARG A 78 -32.61 14.20 -1.65
N GLN A 79 -32.93 13.91 -2.90
CA GLN A 79 -32.91 12.55 -3.44
C GLN A 79 -31.50 11.94 -3.41
N GLU A 80 -30.48 12.72 -3.75
CA GLU A 80 -29.07 12.31 -3.72
C GLU A 80 -28.58 12.00 -2.32
N ARG A 81 -28.90 12.86 -1.33
CA ARG A 81 -28.59 12.61 0.09
C ARG A 81 -29.31 11.37 0.63
N ALA A 82 -30.58 11.20 0.27
CA ALA A 82 -31.34 10.01 0.62
C ALA A 82 -30.72 8.75 -0.03
N ALA A 83 -30.33 8.83 -1.31
CA ALA A 83 -29.69 7.73 -2.04
C ALA A 83 -28.31 7.39 -1.46
N LEU A 84 -27.49 8.39 -1.12
CA LEU A 84 -26.19 8.20 -0.46
C LEU A 84 -26.38 7.51 0.89
N ARG A 85 -27.28 8.01 1.76
CA ARG A 85 -27.57 7.36 3.04
C ARG A 85 -28.13 5.94 2.88
N ALA A 86 -28.98 5.71 1.88
CA ALA A 86 -29.49 4.38 1.58
C ALA A 86 -28.36 3.42 1.16
N ALA A 87 -27.45 3.86 0.28
CA ALA A 87 -26.29 3.07 -0.15
C ALA A 87 -25.37 2.73 1.03
N LEU A 88 -25.05 3.72 1.88
CA LEU A 88 -24.21 3.55 3.07
C LEU A 88 -24.86 2.67 4.16
N ARG A 89 -26.20 2.58 4.17
CA ARG A 89 -26.95 1.71 5.10
C ARG A 89 -27.16 0.31 4.56
N GLY A 90 -26.98 0.07 3.27
CA GLY A 90 -27.18 -1.24 2.65
C GLY A 90 -26.16 -2.26 3.16
N ASP A 91 -26.57 -3.54 3.19
CA ASP A 91 -25.76 -4.62 3.77
C ASP A 91 -24.42 -4.79 3.05
N ALA A 92 -24.39 -4.56 1.74
CA ALA A 92 -23.17 -4.56 0.92
C ALA A 92 -22.14 -3.50 1.37
N PHE A 93 -22.59 -2.38 1.96
CA PHE A 93 -21.72 -1.33 2.46
C PHE A 93 -21.43 -1.47 3.96
N ARG A 94 -22.37 -1.97 4.77
CA ARG A 94 -22.15 -2.16 6.21
C ARG A 94 -21.11 -3.26 6.44
N SER A 95 -19.85 -2.87 6.53
CA SER A 95 -18.84 -3.73 7.13
C SER A 95 -19.01 -3.66 8.65
N PRO A 96 -19.43 -4.74 9.31
CA PRO A 96 -19.59 -4.74 10.76
C PRO A 96 -18.25 -4.58 11.49
N ALA A 97 -17.12 -4.84 10.82
CA ALA A 97 -15.77 -4.56 11.33
C ALA A 97 -15.43 -3.05 11.45
N THR A 98 -16.17 -2.19 10.73
CA THR A 98 -15.97 -0.73 10.73
C THR A 98 -16.95 0.03 11.61
N ALA A 99 -17.86 -0.66 12.29
CA ALA A 99 -18.92 -0.08 13.13
C ALA A 99 -18.37 0.49 14.47
N GLY A 100 -17.51 1.50 14.39
CA GLY A 100 -17.10 2.35 15.51
C GLY A 100 -17.73 3.74 15.40
N ALA A 101 -18.09 4.34 16.53
CA ALA A 101 -18.76 5.65 16.63
C ALA A 101 -17.93 6.85 16.15
N THR A 102 -16.69 6.64 15.71
CA THR A 102 -15.74 7.71 15.34
C THR A 102 -15.49 7.83 13.84
N ASP A 103 -16.01 6.91 13.02
CA ASP A 103 -15.83 6.96 11.56
C ASP A 103 -16.70 8.08 10.92
N PRO A 104 -16.19 8.82 9.91
CA PRO A 104 -16.95 9.86 9.22
C PRO A 104 -18.28 9.38 8.64
N VAL A 105 -18.39 8.14 8.15
CA VAL A 105 -19.65 7.58 7.64
C VAL A 105 -20.65 7.42 8.77
N SER A 106 -20.24 6.86 9.91
CA SER A 106 -21.09 6.73 11.10
C SER A 106 -21.60 8.09 11.57
N ARG A 107 -20.73 9.11 11.60
CA ARG A 107 -21.10 10.50 11.94
C ARG A 107 -22.06 11.11 10.92
N TYR A 108 -21.84 10.87 9.63
CA TYR A 108 -22.73 11.32 8.56
C TYR A 108 -24.13 10.68 8.65
N LEU A 109 -24.19 9.37 8.93
CA LEU A 109 -25.44 8.63 9.08
C LEU A 109 -26.23 9.05 10.33
N ALA A 110 -25.54 9.51 11.38
CA ALA A 110 -26.12 10.02 12.61
C ALA A 110 -26.54 11.51 12.53
N ALA A 111 -25.99 12.27 11.58
CA ALA A 111 -26.31 13.68 11.41
C ALA A 111 -27.75 13.87 10.89
N THR A 112 -28.56 14.63 11.64
CA THR A 112 -29.91 15.04 11.24
C THR A 112 -29.84 15.93 10.01
N GLU A 113 -30.73 15.73 9.03
CA GLU A 113 -30.82 16.64 7.89
C GLU A 113 -31.26 18.03 8.35
N PRO A 114 -30.55 19.10 7.94
CA PRO A 114 -31.04 20.45 8.17
C PRO A 114 -32.38 20.63 7.43
N PRO A 115 -33.35 21.33 8.04
CA PRO A 115 -34.64 21.59 7.39
C PRO A 115 -34.43 22.33 6.08
N ALA A 116 -35.13 21.89 5.02
CA ALA A 116 -34.96 22.37 3.65
C ALA A 116 -35.15 23.90 3.47
N ASP A 117 -35.81 24.56 4.43
CA ASP A 117 -36.15 25.99 4.40
C ASP A 117 -35.18 26.88 5.20
N SER A 118 -34.13 26.31 5.80
CA SER A 118 -33.13 27.06 6.59
C SER A 118 -32.11 27.80 5.73
N ALA A 119 -32.58 28.77 4.94
CA ALA A 119 -31.73 29.64 4.12
C ALA A 119 -30.83 30.58 4.95
N SER A 120 -31.06 30.71 6.26
CA SER A 120 -30.26 31.51 7.18
C SER A 120 -29.29 30.63 7.98
N LEU A 121 -28.21 30.20 7.32
CA LEU A 121 -27.16 29.33 7.86
C LEU A 121 -26.32 29.94 9.01
N ALA A 122 -26.55 31.20 9.38
CA ALA A 122 -25.71 31.94 10.33
C ALA A 122 -26.19 31.89 11.80
N GLU A 123 -27.44 31.48 12.09
CA GLU A 123 -28.03 31.67 13.44
C GLU A 123 -28.30 30.39 14.24
N VAL A 124 -27.90 29.20 13.76
CA VAL A 124 -28.07 27.95 14.53
C VAL A 124 -26.89 27.74 15.49
N GLY A 125 -26.76 28.63 16.47
CA GLY A 125 -25.88 28.47 17.61
C GLY A 125 -26.72 28.18 18.85
N GLU A 126 -26.96 26.89 19.15
CA GLU A 126 -27.24 26.35 20.51
C GLU A 126 -27.70 24.87 20.48
N GLY A 127 -28.16 24.35 19.33
CA GLY A 127 -28.76 23.00 19.21
C GLY A 127 -27.83 21.79 19.09
N GLY A 128 -26.51 21.93 19.23
CA GLY A 128 -25.55 20.80 19.27
C GLY A 128 -25.40 19.94 17.99
N GLY A 129 -26.06 20.29 16.89
CA GLY A 129 -25.89 19.63 15.59
C GLY A 129 -24.61 20.05 14.85
N PRO A 130 -24.13 19.24 13.88
CA PRO A 130 -23.00 19.63 13.03
C PRO A 130 -23.35 20.90 12.23
N SER A 131 -22.39 21.81 12.08
CA SER A 131 -22.56 22.97 11.19
C SER A 131 -22.73 22.53 9.73
N ALA A 132 -23.21 23.42 8.85
CA ALA A 132 -23.29 23.10 7.41
C ALA A 132 -21.91 22.77 6.81
N THR A 133 -20.84 23.42 7.31
CA THR A 133 -19.46 23.12 6.94
C THR A 133 -19.04 21.73 7.42
N ASP A 134 -19.43 21.33 8.63
CA ASP A 134 -19.17 19.99 9.14
C ASP A 134 -19.93 18.94 8.32
N LEU A 135 -21.20 19.21 7.99
CA LEU A 135 -22.00 18.32 7.15
C LEU A 135 -21.39 18.15 5.76
N ALA A 136 -20.97 19.23 5.11
CA ALA A 136 -20.30 19.16 3.81
C ALA A 136 -18.98 18.35 3.88
N THR A 137 -18.23 18.50 4.97
CA THR A 137 -17.00 17.71 5.23
C THR A 137 -17.33 16.23 5.41
N LEU A 138 -18.39 15.90 6.15
CA LEU A 138 -18.88 14.54 6.34
C LEU A 138 -19.42 13.94 5.04
N GLU A 139 -20.13 14.73 4.21
CA GLU A 139 -20.63 14.32 2.90
C GLU A 139 -19.49 13.98 1.94
N ALA A 140 -18.46 14.82 1.86
CA ALA A 140 -17.27 14.55 1.04
C ALA A 140 -16.55 13.27 1.49
N ALA A 141 -16.42 13.05 2.81
CA ALA A 141 -15.86 11.82 3.35
C ALA A 141 -16.74 10.60 3.04
N ALA A 142 -18.06 10.71 3.16
CA ALA A 142 -19.00 9.63 2.86
C ALA A 142 -18.96 9.24 1.37
N LEU A 143 -18.88 10.24 0.46
CA LEU A 143 -18.69 10.02 -0.98
C LEU A 143 -17.35 9.34 -1.29
N GLU A 144 -16.27 9.70 -0.60
CA GLU A 144 -14.96 9.06 -0.75
C GLU A 144 -15.02 7.57 -0.34
N HIS A 145 -15.68 7.25 0.77
CA HIS A 145 -15.87 5.87 1.19
C HIS A 145 -16.75 5.07 0.21
N LEU A 146 -17.86 5.67 -0.26
CA LEU A 146 -18.73 5.04 -1.26
C LEU A 146 -17.97 4.80 -2.58
N THR A 147 -17.19 5.79 -3.04
CA THR A 147 -16.32 5.67 -4.21
C THR A 147 -15.38 4.48 -4.07
N ARG A 148 -14.72 4.35 -2.91
CA ARG A 148 -13.79 3.27 -2.66
C ARG A 148 -14.49 1.92 -2.75
N ALA A 149 -15.67 1.81 -2.15
CA ALA A 149 -16.47 0.58 -2.17
C ALA A 149 -16.97 0.20 -3.58
N MET A 150 -17.32 1.19 -4.41
CA MET A 150 -17.90 0.97 -5.74
C MET A 150 -16.88 0.81 -6.85
N LEU A 151 -15.74 1.52 -6.80
CA LEU A 151 -14.87 1.70 -7.97
C LEU A 151 -13.40 1.34 -7.74
N ARG A 152 -12.92 1.35 -6.49
CA ARG A 152 -11.48 1.20 -6.18
C ARG A 152 -11.23 -0.06 -5.36
N LEU A 153 -10.95 -1.14 -6.06
CA LEU A 153 -10.93 -2.47 -5.46
C LEU A 153 -9.54 -2.86 -4.89
N GLY A 154 -8.47 -2.16 -5.26
CA GLY A 154 -7.10 -2.43 -4.79
C GLY A 154 -6.52 -1.31 -3.88
N PRO A 155 -5.84 -1.65 -2.77
CA PRO A 155 -5.76 -2.97 -2.13
C PRO A 155 -7.13 -3.42 -1.57
N PRO A 156 -7.37 -4.74 -1.42
CA PRO A 156 -8.65 -5.26 -0.92
C PRO A 156 -9.07 -4.63 0.40
N THR A 157 -10.37 -4.41 0.53
CA THR A 157 -11.02 -3.89 1.75
C THR A 157 -12.21 -4.76 2.11
N ALA A 158 -12.88 -4.43 3.22
CA ALA A 158 -14.16 -5.08 3.57
C ALA A 158 -15.24 -4.95 2.47
N HIS A 159 -15.14 -3.95 1.60
CA HIS A 159 -16.06 -3.76 0.46
C HIS A 159 -15.59 -4.46 -0.82
N THR A 160 -14.51 -5.24 -0.76
CA THR A 160 -13.94 -5.94 -1.91
C THR A 160 -14.00 -7.44 -1.66
N ALA A 161 -14.63 -8.15 -2.58
CA ALA A 161 -14.59 -9.59 -2.69
C ALA A 161 -13.36 -10.01 -3.51
N VAL A 162 -12.65 -11.04 -3.07
CA VAL A 162 -11.44 -11.56 -3.73
C VAL A 162 -11.73 -12.95 -4.27
N ALA A 163 -11.54 -13.18 -5.57
CA ALA A 163 -11.65 -14.50 -6.17
C ALA A 163 -10.27 -14.95 -6.68
N PRO A 164 -9.67 -16.04 -6.16
CA PRO A 164 -8.54 -16.64 -6.85
C PRO A 164 -9.01 -17.16 -8.21
N ALA A 165 -8.15 -17.11 -9.22
CA ALA A 165 -8.48 -17.63 -10.53
C ALA A 165 -7.39 -18.57 -11.05
N ARG A 166 -7.71 -19.37 -12.05
CA ARG A 166 -6.74 -20.20 -12.77
C ARG A 166 -6.89 -19.96 -14.26
N TRP A 167 -5.77 -19.94 -14.98
CA TRP A 167 -5.81 -19.92 -16.43
C TRP A 167 -6.34 -21.26 -16.96
N ALA A 168 -7.28 -21.21 -17.91
CA ALA A 168 -7.86 -22.36 -18.59
C ALA A 168 -8.26 -21.99 -20.02
N GLU A 169 -8.04 -22.86 -21.00
CA GLU A 169 -8.40 -22.57 -22.40
C GLU A 169 -9.91 -22.37 -22.60
N ASP A 170 -10.71 -23.14 -21.87
CA ASP A 170 -12.17 -23.12 -21.85
C ASP A 170 -12.76 -22.21 -20.75
N GLY A 171 -11.91 -21.40 -20.09
CA GLY A 171 -12.33 -20.48 -19.05
C GLY A 171 -13.19 -19.31 -19.57
N VAL A 172 -13.77 -18.56 -18.64
CA VAL A 172 -14.53 -17.34 -18.96
C VAL A 172 -13.59 -16.17 -19.26
N PRO A 173 -13.99 -15.19 -20.09
CA PRO A 173 -13.16 -14.04 -20.40
C PRO A 173 -13.03 -13.11 -19.19
N LEU A 174 -11.91 -12.35 -19.12
CA LEU A 174 -11.60 -11.46 -17.98
C LEU A 174 -12.66 -10.36 -17.75
N ASP A 175 -13.31 -9.86 -18.81
CA ASP A 175 -14.35 -8.82 -18.73
C ASP A 175 -15.71 -9.33 -18.26
N ARG A 176 -15.93 -10.66 -18.26
CA ARG A 176 -17.21 -11.28 -17.85
C ARG A 176 -16.98 -12.62 -17.14
N PRO A 177 -16.36 -12.62 -15.95
CA PRO A 177 -16.06 -13.86 -15.26
C PRO A 177 -17.27 -14.54 -14.61
N GLY A 178 -18.45 -13.90 -14.60
CA GLY A 178 -19.65 -14.46 -13.99
C GLY A 178 -19.53 -14.64 -12.48
N LEU A 179 -18.76 -13.78 -11.81
CA LEU A 179 -18.61 -13.79 -10.35
C LEU A 179 -19.89 -13.31 -9.70
N ASP A 180 -20.43 -14.11 -8.79
CA ASP A 180 -21.55 -13.75 -7.93
C ASP A 180 -21.00 -13.19 -6.60
N PRO A 181 -21.23 -11.91 -6.27
CA PRO A 181 -20.76 -11.32 -5.02
C PRO A 181 -21.33 -11.98 -3.77
N GLU A 182 -22.46 -12.70 -3.87
CA GLU A 182 -23.10 -13.39 -2.74
C GLU A 182 -22.58 -14.82 -2.54
N ALA A 183 -21.84 -15.37 -3.50
CA ALA A 183 -21.35 -16.76 -3.44
C ALA A 183 -20.10 -16.93 -2.55
N GLY A 184 -19.55 -15.84 -2.03
CA GLY A 184 -18.33 -15.88 -1.22
C GLY A 184 -18.55 -16.23 0.24
N ARG A 185 -17.42 -16.33 0.94
CA ARG A 185 -17.36 -16.52 2.39
C ARG A 185 -16.62 -15.35 3.00
N THR A 186 -17.23 -14.72 3.99
CA THR A 186 -16.60 -13.68 4.78
C THR A 186 -15.88 -14.32 5.96
N SER A 187 -14.57 -14.11 6.09
CA SER A 187 -13.81 -14.46 7.27
C SER A 187 -13.44 -13.19 8.05
N PHE A 188 -13.55 -13.26 9.38
CA PHE A 188 -13.10 -12.21 10.28
C PHE A 188 -11.89 -12.67 11.07
N SER A 189 -10.90 -11.79 11.22
CA SER A 189 -9.71 -12.04 12.02
C SER A 189 -9.34 -10.78 12.78
N PRO A 190 -8.88 -10.85 14.04
CA PRO A 190 -8.25 -9.70 14.66
C PRO A 190 -7.01 -9.28 13.87
N ASP A 191 -6.71 -7.98 13.89
CA ASP A 191 -5.47 -7.43 13.38
C ASP A 191 -4.30 -8.01 14.18
N ARG A 192 -3.45 -8.80 13.52
CA ARG A 192 -2.37 -9.56 14.15
C ARG A 192 -1.39 -8.65 14.91
N PRO A 193 -0.93 -7.50 14.36
CA PRO A 193 -0.14 -6.54 15.12
C PRO A 193 -0.83 -6.06 16.41
N MET A 194 -2.12 -5.71 16.36
CA MET A 194 -2.84 -5.29 17.57
C MET A 194 -3.04 -6.46 18.56
N LEU A 195 -3.25 -7.69 18.08
CA LEU A 195 -3.35 -8.86 18.95
C LEU A 195 -2.01 -9.15 19.65
N ALA A 196 -0.91 -9.12 18.91
CA ALA A 196 0.44 -9.24 19.46
C ALA A 196 0.71 -8.17 20.53
N MET A 197 0.29 -6.93 20.27
CA MET A 197 0.37 -5.83 21.25
C MET A 197 -0.39 -6.14 22.54
N ALA A 198 -1.59 -6.71 22.43
CA ALA A 198 -2.39 -7.08 23.59
C ALA A 198 -1.73 -8.20 24.40
N VAL A 199 -1.15 -9.20 23.74
CA VAL A 199 -0.42 -10.29 24.42
C VAL A 199 0.79 -9.75 25.17
N ASP A 200 1.62 -8.93 24.53
CA ASP A 200 2.79 -8.36 25.17
C ASP A 200 2.39 -7.45 26.35
N ALA A 201 1.26 -6.76 26.25
CA ALA A 201 0.71 -5.98 27.36
C ALA A 201 0.23 -6.83 28.55
N LEU A 202 -0.27 -8.05 28.33
CA LEU A 202 -0.63 -8.99 29.40
C LEU A 202 0.62 -9.52 30.11
N LEU A 203 1.66 -9.85 29.34
CA LEU A 203 2.90 -10.42 29.86
C LEU A 203 3.75 -9.41 30.64
N ALA A 204 3.55 -8.10 30.42
CA ALA A 204 4.31 -7.05 31.10
C ALA A 204 3.98 -6.90 32.60
N ASP A 205 2.76 -7.24 33.03
CA ASP A 205 2.23 -6.89 34.36
C ASP A 205 1.74 -8.09 35.19
N ALA A 206 2.16 -9.33 34.87
CA ALA A 206 1.70 -10.54 35.56
C ALA A 206 1.87 -10.40 37.10
N PRO A 207 0.79 -10.22 37.88
CA PRO A 207 0.87 -9.94 39.30
C PRO A 207 1.40 -11.16 40.04
N GLY A 208 2.52 -11.01 40.75
CA GLY A 208 3.20 -12.12 41.40
C GLY A 208 4.06 -12.97 40.46
N ALA A 209 4.36 -12.49 39.24
CA ALA A 209 5.60 -12.89 38.60
C ALA A 209 6.69 -12.71 39.67
N PRO A 210 7.41 -13.77 40.05
CA PRO A 210 8.52 -13.60 40.96
C PRO A 210 9.36 -12.45 40.39
N GLU A 211 10.00 -11.66 41.25
CA GLU A 211 11.27 -11.05 40.84
C GLU A 211 12.16 -12.24 40.44
N THR A 212 11.96 -12.71 39.22
CA THR A 212 12.77 -13.75 38.62
C THR A 212 14.07 -13.01 38.43
N ASP A 213 15.13 -13.52 39.06
CA ASP A 213 16.48 -12.96 39.03
C ASP A 213 17.10 -12.99 37.61
N GLY A 214 16.30 -12.83 36.55
CA GLY A 214 16.69 -12.98 35.16
C GLY A 214 15.81 -12.20 34.19
N LEU A 215 16.30 -12.13 32.95
CA LEU A 215 15.60 -11.48 31.85
C LEU A 215 14.42 -12.34 31.37
N PRO A 216 13.33 -11.74 30.87
CA PRO A 216 12.30 -12.45 30.13
C PRO A 216 12.88 -13.31 29.01
N ALA A 217 12.24 -14.44 28.70
CA ALA A 217 12.74 -15.38 27.68
C ALA A 217 12.86 -14.72 26.30
N LEU A 218 11.84 -13.94 25.90
CA LEU A 218 11.84 -13.15 24.67
C LEU A 218 11.63 -11.66 24.97
N LEU A 219 12.31 -10.83 24.20
CA LEU A 219 12.34 -9.38 24.34
C LEU A 219 12.18 -8.67 23.01
N ARG A 220 11.54 -7.52 23.03
CA ARG A 220 11.28 -6.69 21.85
C ARG A 220 11.24 -5.21 22.22
N ALA A 221 11.26 -4.33 21.21
CA ALA A 221 10.98 -2.91 21.42
C ALA A 221 9.50 -2.69 21.84
N ASN A 222 9.28 -1.69 22.70
CA ASN A 222 7.95 -1.22 23.06
C ASN A 222 7.18 -0.79 21.80
N TRP A 223 5.95 -1.25 21.63
CA TRP A 223 5.11 -1.00 20.45
C TRP A 223 4.76 0.46 20.18
N THR A 224 4.72 1.25 21.25
CA THR A 224 4.47 2.69 21.17
C THR A 224 5.73 3.48 20.82
N LEU A 225 6.88 2.80 20.72
CA LEU A 225 8.15 3.41 20.39
C LEU A 225 8.15 4.00 18.99
N ARG A 226 8.57 5.26 18.92
CA ARG A 226 8.83 6.00 17.70
C ARG A 226 10.24 6.55 17.78
N MET A 227 11.08 6.16 16.82
CA MET A 227 12.40 6.74 16.66
C MET A 227 12.28 8.07 15.92
N LEU A 228 12.77 9.14 16.55
CA LEU A 228 12.98 10.45 15.94
C LEU A 228 14.50 10.66 15.76
N HIS A 229 14.90 11.68 15.01
CA HIS A 229 16.31 11.95 14.67
C HIS A 229 17.31 11.85 15.85
N SER A 230 16.93 12.33 17.05
CA SER A 230 17.81 12.35 18.23
C SER A 230 17.24 11.66 19.47
N GLN A 231 15.99 11.20 19.44
CA GLN A 231 15.30 10.65 20.62
C GLN A 231 14.34 9.52 20.23
N ALA A 232 14.15 8.55 21.11
CA ALA A 232 13.05 7.60 21.05
C ALA A 232 11.93 8.09 21.97
N ARG A 233 10.69 8.13 21.48
CA ARG A 233 9.50 8.46 22.26
C ARG A 233 8.57 7.27 22.35
N PHE A 234 8.04 7.00 23.53
CA PHE A 234 7.13 5.87 23.77
C PHE A 234 6.26 6.16 24.99
N TYR A 235 5.12 5.49 25.10
CA TYR A 235 4.31 5.51 26.31
C TYR A 235 4.84 4.49 27.31
N ARG A 236 5.01 4.96 28.54
CA ARG A 236 5.41 4.17 29.71
C ARG A 236 4.26 4.15 30.71
N ARG A 237 3.99 2.99 31.32
CA ARG A 237 3.10 2.87 32.47
C ARG A 237 3.76 3.43 33.72
N ASP A 238 3.03 4.23 34.48
CA ASP A 238 3.42 4.74 35.79
C ASP A 238 2.21 4.61 36.72
N GLY A 239 2.07 3.44 37.35
CA GLY A 239 0.84 3.03 38.03
C GLY A 239 -0.33 2.89 37.05
N GLU A 240 -1.43 3.60 37.27
CA GLU A 240 -2.59 3.59 36.35
C GLU A 240 -2.46 4.58 35.18
N GLN A 241 -1.43 5.44 35.18
CA GLN A 241 -1.28 6.47 34.16
C GLN A 241 -0.33 6.04 33.03
N LEU A 242 -0.70 6.39 31.79
CA LEU A 242 0.23 6.36 30.66
C LEU A 242 0.94 7.70 30.56
N ARG A 243 2.27 7.67 30.57
CA ARG A 243 3.11 8.86 30.40
C ARG A 243 3.91 8.74 29.11
N LEU A 244 3.86 9.76 28.27
CA LEU A 244 4.76 9.85 27.12
C LEU A 244 6.16 10.19 27.63
N VAL A 245 7.12 9.28 27.41
CA VAL A 245 8.52 9.43 27.81
C VAL A 245 9.39 9.57 26.55
N GLY A 246 10.47 10.34 26.67
CA GLY A 246 11.50 10.46 25.64
C GLY A 246 12.86 10.07 26.21
N THR A 247 13.65 9.30 25.46
CA THR A 247 15.05 9.01 25.78
C THR A 247 15.95 9.39 24.62
N ALA A 248 17.17 9.86 24.91
CA ALA A 248 18.13 10.20 23.87
C ALA A 248 18.62 8.94 23.15
N LEU A 249 18.77 9.01 21.82
CA LEU A 249 19.31 7.91 21.00
C LEU A 249 20.83 7.84 21.11
N THR A 250 21.32 7.43 22.28
CA THR A 250 22.74 7.13 22.52
C THR A 250 23.18 5.91 21.69
N ARG A 251 24.51 5.70 21.54
CA ARG A 251 25.05 4.50 20.87
C ARG A 251 24.48 3.20 21.46
N LYS A 252 24.34 3.14 22.79
CA LYS A 252 23.81 1.98 23.51
C LYS A 252 22.35 1.72 23.16
N VAL A 253 21.51 2.76 23.18
CA VAL A 253 20.09 2.68 22.84
C VAL A 253 19.89 2.30 21.38
N ARG A 254 20.66 2.88 20.45
CA ARG A 254 20.60 2.52 19.02
C ARG A 254 20.96 1.06 18.76
N ALA A 255 22.06 0.58 19.36
CA ALA A 255 22.48 -0.81 19.22
C ALA A 255 21.40 -1.76 19.76
N LEU A 256 20.86 -1.47 20.95
CA LEU A 256 19.80 -2.27 21.55
C LEU A 256 18.54 -2.33 20.69
N LEU A 257 18.03 -1.18 20.26
CA LEU A 257 16.81 -1.10 19.46
C LEU A 257 16.99 -1.71 18.07
N GLY A 258 18.14 -1.52 17.43
CA GLY A 258 18.42 -2.09 16.12
C GLY A 258 18.46 -3.62 16.11
N LEU A 259 18.87 -4.26 17.21
CA LEU A 259 18.86 -5.72 17.34
C LEU A 259 17.43 -6.28 17.40
N VAL A 260 16.53 -5.64 18.14
CA VAL A 260 15.12 -6.09 18.32
C VAL A 260 14.16 -5.54 17.27
N GLU A 261 14.63 -4.71 16.34
CA GLU A 261 13.82 -4.10 15.29
C GLU A 261 13.20 -5.13 14.32
N PRO A 262 13.89 -6.21 13.91
CA PRO A 262 13.31 -7.24 13.04
C PRO A 262 12.19 -8.05 13.71
N GLY A 263 12.11 -8.03 15.04
CA GLY A 263 11.11 -8.72 15.85
C GLY A 263 11.63 -9.16 17.21
N PRO A 264 10.83 -9.93 17.98
CA PRO A 264 11.22 -10.47 19.27
C PRO A 264 12.47 -11.35 19.22
N LEU A 265 13.35 -11.22 20.22
CA LEU A 265 14.59 -11.99 20.33
C LEU A 265 14.70 -12.71 21.68
N PRO A 266 15.29 -13.93 21.71
CA PRO A 266 15.69 -14.57 22.96
C PRO A 266 16.63 -13.67 23.76
N SER A 267 16.42 -13.53 25.07
CA SER A 267 17.25 -12.65 25.90
C SER A 267 18.71 -13.05 25.90
N GLU A 268 19.01 -14.35 25.88
CA GLU A 268 20.37 -14.88 25.72
C GLU A 268 21.03 -14.47 24.40
N VAL A 269 20.26 -14.45 23.30
CA VAL A 269 20.73 -13.96 21.99
C VAL A 269 20.93 -12.46 22.07
N LEU A 270 20.00 -11.71 22.64
CA LEU A 270 20.11 -10.27 22.79
C LEU A 270 21.32 -9.85 23.63
N VAL A 271 21.58 -10.53 24.75
CA VAL A 271 22.77 -10.32 25.60
C VAL A 271 24.04 -10.56 24.80
N ARG A 272 24.11 -11.69 24.06
CA ARG A 272 25.28 -12.04 23.24
C ARG A 272 25.53 -11.00 22.15
N GLU A 273 24.51 -10.65 21.37
CA GLU A 273 24.66 -9.71 20.25
C GLU A 273 24.96 -8.29 20.74
N LEU A 274 24.32 -7.85 21.82
CA LEU A 274 24.57 -6.53 22.41
C LEU A 274 25.97 -6.45 23.02
N SER A 275 26.41 -7.50 23.70
CA SER A 275 27.78 -7.64 24.23
C SER A 275 28.80 -7.49 23.12
N ALA A 276 28.61 -8.19 21.99
CA ALA A 276 29.47 -8.08 20.83
C ALA A 276 29.44 -6.69 20.18
N ALA A 277 28.24 -6.11 19.97
CA ALA A 277 28.07 -4.83 19.28
C ALA A 277 28.65 -3.62 20.05
N LEU A 278 28.68 -3.72 21.39
CA LEU A 278 29.15 -2.64 22.27
C LEU A 278 30.47 -2.93 22.98
N ASP A 279 31.09 -4.08 22.73
CA ASP A 279 32.30 -4.57 23.44
C ASP A 279 32.11 -4.53 24.97
N LEU A 280 31.00 -5.10 25.44
CA LEU A 280 30.64 -5.15 26.86
C LEU A 280 30.75 -6.57 27.39
N PRO A 281 31.16 -6.78 28.65
CA PRO A 281 30.97 -8.07 29.32
C PRO A 281 29.48 -8.45 29.33
N PRO A 282 29.12 -9.75 29.24
CA PRO A 282 27.72 -10.20 29.23
C PRO A 282 26.90 -9.66 30.41
N ALA A 283 27.50 -9.56 31.61
CA ALA A 283 26.83 -8.98 32.78
C ALA A 283 26.41 -7.52 32.57
N ALA A 284 27.28 -6.69 31.97
CA ALA A 284 26.96 -5.29 31.67
C ALA A 284 25.92 -5.15 30.55
N ALA A 285 25.90 -6.09 29.60
CA ALA A 285 24.86 -6.16 28.58
C ALA A 285 23.50 -6.53 29.20
N THR A 286 23.48 -7.52 30.11
CA THR A 286 22.30 -7.88 30.91
C THR A 286 21.80 -6.68 31.71
N GLU A 287 22.66 -5.98 32.45
CA GLU A 287 22.28 -4.76 33.20
C GLU A 287 21.67 -3.69 32.30
N LEU A 288 22.21 -3.47 31.09
CA LEU A 288 21.64 -2.52 30.13
C LEU A 288 20.24 -2.94 29.68
N ILE A 289 20.03 -4.22 29.40
CA ILE A 289 18.72 -4.77 29.00
C ILE A 289 17.73 -4.65 30.16
N THR A 290 18.14 -4.99 31.39
CA THR A 290 17.32 -4.82 32.59
C THR A 290 16.92 -3.36 32.79
N GLU A 291 17.83 -2.41 32.61
CA GLU A 291 17.52 -0.98 32.68
C GLU A 291 16.56 -0.56 31.56
N ALA A 292 16.73 -1.08 30.35
CA ALA A 292 15.82 -0.82 29.24
C ALA A 292 14.40 -1.38 29.49
N LEU A 293 14.29 -2.54 30.15
CA LEU A 293 13.02 -3.11 30.61
C LEU A 293 12.39 -2.26 31.71
N ARG A 294 13.18 -1.81 32.69
CA ARG A 294 12.73 -0.90 33.76
C ARG A 294 12.21 0.42 33.21
N LEU A 295 12.85 0.94 32.15
CA LEU A 295 12.38 2.13 31.43
C LEU A 295 11.20 1.85 30.50
N GLN A 296 10.83 0.59 30.30
CA GLN A 296 9.87 0.10 29.29
C GLN A 296 10.23 0.51 27.86
N LEU A 297 11.52 0.65 27.58
CA LEU A 297 12.04 0.78 26.23
C LEU A 297 11.94 -0.58 25.50
N LEU A 298 12.25 -1.64 26.25
CA LEU A 298 11.96 -3.03 25.88
C LEU A 298 10.79 -3.55 26.69
N VAL A 299 10.07 -4.52 26.13
CA VAL A 299 9.02 -5.26 26.80
C VAL A 299 9.21 -6.76 26.56
N SER A 300 8.64 -7.58 27.44
CA SER A 300 8.51 -9.02 27.22
C SER A 300 7.71 -9.28 25.94
N ALA A 301 8.08 -10.33 25.21
CA ALA A 301 7.34 -10.80 24.05
C ALA A 301 6.91 -12.25 24.24
N ALA A 302 5.88 -12.67 23.51
CA ALA A 302 5.46 -14.06 23.45
C ALA A 302 6.00 -14.77 22.20
N ASP A 303 6.34 -16.06 22.35
CA ASP A 303 6.69 -16.94 21.23
C ASP A 303 5.44 -17.68 20.75
N PHE A 304 4.74 -17.13 19.77
CA PHE A 304 3.61 -17.83 19.17
C PHE A 304 3.38 -17.40 17.73
N ASP A 305 2.88 -18.35 16.95
CA ASP A 305 2.58 -18.14 15.54
C ASP A 305 1.25 -17.38 15.39
N LEU A 306 1.33 -16.16 14.85
CA LEU A 306 0.17 -15.35 14.50
C LEU A 306 -0.31 -15.60 13.07
N ASP A 307 0.47 -16.30 12.25
CA ASP A 307 0.16 -16.58 10.86
C ASP A 307 -0.77 -17.78 10.68
N THR A 308 -1.60 -18.06 11.69
CA THR A 308 -2.69 -19.03 11.62
C THR A 308 -3.99 -18.39 11.12
N ASP A 309 -4.95 -19.24 10.73
CA ASP A 309 -6.31 -18.80 10.34
C ASP A 309 -7.15 -18.35 11.55
N GLN A 310 -6.77 -18.76 12.77
CA GLN A 310 -7.49 -18.47 14.01
C GLN A 310 -6.54 -17.88 15.07
N PRO A 311 -5.97 -16.69 14.81
CA PRO A 311 -4.92 -16.13 15.66
C PRO A 311 -5.40 -15.90 17.10
N ALA A 312 -6.66 -15.54 17.34
CA ALA A 312 -7.18 -15.37 18.71
C ALA A 312 -7.25 -16.70 19.49
N ALA A 313 -7.67 -17.80 18.86
CA ALA A 313 -7.63 -19.12 19.52
C ALA A 313 -6.20 -19.61 19.77
N THR A 314 -5.28 -19.42 18.82
CA THR A 314 -3.86 -19.75 19.01
C THR A 314 -3.28 -18.98 20.19
N THR A 315 -3.59 -17.68 20.30
CA THR A 315 -3.21 -16.85 21.45
C THR A 315 -3.86 -17.32 22.75
N ALA A 316 -5.15 -17.66 22.74
CA ALA A 316 -5.85 -18.16 23.92
C ALA A 316 -5.19 -19.43 24.47
N ALA A 317 -4.82 -20.37 23.59
CA ALA A 317 -4.11 -21.58 23.97
C ALA A 317 -2.74 -21.28 24.60
N HIS A 318 -2.01 -20.30 24.04
CA HIS A 318 -0.73 -19.83 24.60
C HIS A 318 -0.89 -19.23 26.01
N LEU A 319 -1.97 -18.49 26.25
CA LEU A 319 -2.22 -17.79 27.52
C LEU A 319 -2.96 -18.62 28.58
N ALA A 320 -3.45 -19.82 28.25
CA ALA A 320 -4.36 -20.58 29.11
C ALA A 320 -3.80 -20.87 30.51
N THR A 321 -2.48 -21.03 30.65
CA THR A 321 -1.83 -21.31 31.95
C THR A 321 -1.48 -20.03 32.72
N SER A 322 -0.99 -18.99 32.04
CA SER A 322 -0.47 -17.77 32.68
C SER A 322 -1.54 -16.69 32.89
N HIS A 323 -2.50 -16.58 31.98
CA HIS A 323 -3.56 -15.57 31.98
C HIS A 323 -4.92 -16.20 31.59
N PRO A 324 -5.50 -17.08 32.43
CA PRO A 324 -6.70 -17.84 32.09
C PRO A 324 -7.91 -16.95 31.78
N GLU A 325 -8.07 -15.80 32.44
CA GLU A 325 -9.15 -14.85 32.16
C GLU A 325 -9.03 -14.24 30.75
N ALA A 326 -7.83 -13.81 30.37
CA ALA A 326 -7.58 -13.29 29.03
C ALA A 326 -7.74 -14.38 27.95
N ALA A 327 -7.29 -15.60 28.25
CA ALA A 327 -7.49 -16.76 27.37
C ALA A 327 -8.99 -17.07 27.16
N ALA A 328 -9.81 -16.97 28.21
CA ALA A 328 -11.26 -17.16 28.12
C ALA A 328 -11.95 -16.03 27.32
N LEU A 329 -11.47 -14.79 27.40
CA LEU A 329 -11.94 -13.70 26.55
C LEU A 329 -11.56 -13.90 25.09
N LEU A 330 -10.33 -14.32 24.78
CA LEU A 330 -9.88 -14.55 23.41
C LEU A 330 -10.55 -15.76 22.74
N THR A 331 -10.59 -16.90 23.43
CA THR A 331 -11.83 -17.65 23.72
C THR A 331 -13.10 -17.23 22.99
N THR A 332 -13.84 -16.39 23.71
CA THR A 332 -15.13 -15.82 23.36
C THR A 332 -15.04 -14.98 22.09
N ILE A 333 -13.99 -14.17 21.92
CA ILE A 333 -13.75 -13.36 20.72
C ILE A 333 -13.68 -14.26 19.49
N GLN A 334 -12.83 -15.30 19.48
CA GLN A 334 -12.73 -16.22 18.35
C GLN A 334 -14.07 -16.90 18.08
N HIS A 335 -14.77 -17.38 19.11
CA HIS A 335 -16.08 -18.00 18.94
C HIS A 335 -17.10 -17.04 18.30
N ARG A 336 -17.10 -15.75 18.68
CA ARG A 336 -17.94 -14.73 18.03
C ARG A 336 -17.53 -14.48 16.59
N LEU A 337 -16.24 -14.44 16.27
CA LEU A 337 -15.75 -14.27 14.90
C LEU A 337 -16.14 -15.46 14.01
N ASP A 338 -16.02 -16.69 14.53
CA ASP A 338 -16.46 -17.90 13.84
C ASP A 338 -17.99 -17.91 13.64
N THR A 339 -18.74 -17.52 14.67
CA THR A 339 -20.20 -17.40 14.59
C THR A 339 -20.60 -16.35 13.56
N ALA A 340 -19.97 -15.16 13.59
CA ALA A 340 -20.21 -14.07 12.64
C ALA A 340 -19.86 -14.44 11.18
N THR A 341 -18.91 -15.36 10.98
CA THR A 341 -18.57 -15.93 9.67
C THR A 341 -19.71 -16.80 9.13
N THR A 342 -20.49 -17.45 10.00
CA THR A 342 -21.61 -18.33 9.63
C THR A 342 -23.00 -17.69 9.74
N GLY A 343 -23.12 -16.57 10.48
CA GLY A 343 -24.35 -16.14 11.14
C GLY A 343 -25.35 -15.30 10.34
N GLY A 344 -25.15 -15.06 9.04
CA GLY A 344 -26.07 -14.28 8.20
C GLY A 344 -26.54 -12.97 8.87
N GLU A 345 -27.86 -12.81 9.07
CA GLU A 345 -28.48 -11.62 9.67
C GLU A 345 -28.05 -11.32 11.12
N LEU A 346 -27.64 -12.34 11.89
CA LEU A 346 -27.20 -12.18 13.30
C LEU A 346 -25.73 -11.71 13.42
N GLN A 347 -25.05 -11.51 12.28
CA GLN A 347 -23.65 -11.12 12.24
C GLN A 347 -23.40 -9.79 12.98
N ALA A 348 -24.24 -8.77 12.76
CA ALA A 348 -24.05 -7.45 13.37
C ALA A 348 -24.23 -7.50 14.90
N GLU A 349 -25.22 -8.25 15.40
CA GLU A 349 -25.44 -8.45 16.83
C GLU A 349 -24.28 -9.23 17.47
N THR A 350 -23.82 -10.28 16.79
CA THR A 350 -22.67 -11.09 17.24
C THR A 350 -21.42 -10.24 17.40
N LEU A 351 -21.15 -9.36 16.41
CA LEU A 351 -19.98 -8.48 16.40
C LEU A 351 -20.13 -7.28 17.34
N ALA A 352 -21.35 -6.83 17.64
CA ALA A 352 -21.58 -5.77 18.64
C ALA A 352 -21.08 -6.17 20.04
N GLY A 353 -21.14 -7.47 20.38
CA GLY A 353 -20.58 -8.00 21.63
C GLY A 353 -19.06 -7.84 21.76
N LEU A 354 -18.32 -7.70 20.64
CA LEU A 354 -16.87 -7.53 20.67
C LEU A 354 -16.42 -6.23 21.34
N ALA A 355 -17.27 -5.19 21.34
CA ALA A 355 -16.94 -3.94 22.05
C ALA A 355 -16.94 -4.13 23.57
N GLU A 356 -17.73 -5.05 24.10
CA GLU A 356 -17.70 -5.44 25.51
C GLU A 356 -16.51 -6.34 25.80
N ASP A 357 -16.28 -7.37 24.98
CA ASP A 357 -15.12 -8.26 25.12
C ASP A 357 -13.80 -7.47 25.04
N GLN A 358 -13.72 -6.46 24.16
CA GLN A 358 -12.58 -5.56 24.04
C GLN A 358 -12.38 -4.71 25.30
N ARG A 359 -13.47 -4.19 25.89
CA ARG A 359 -13.39 -3.43 27.14
C ARG A 359 -12.95 -4.32 28.30
N ALA A 360 -13.48 -5.54 28.38
CA ALA A 360 -13.07 -6.53 29.37
C ALA A 360 -11.60 -6.92 29.21
N LEU A 361 -11.15 -7.18 27.97
CA LEU A 361 -9.75 -7.48 27.68
C LEU A 361 -8.85 -6.30 28.07
N ASN A 362 -9.22 -5.07 27.66
CA ASN A 362 -8.47 -3.86 27.99
C ASN A 362 -8.37 -3.59 29.50
N ALA A 363 -9.30 -4.08 30.31
CA ALA A 363 -9.22 -3.99 31.77
C ALA A 363 -8.13 -4.92 32.35
N LEU A 364 -7.74 -5.98 31.61
CA LEU A 364 -6.64 -6.88 31.96
C LEU A 364 -5.29 -6.44 31.39
N LEU A 365 -5.28 -5.64 30.32
CA LEU A 365 -4.05 -5.20 29.66
C LEU A 365 -3.32 -4.14 30.46
N SER A 366 -1.99 -4.17 30.40
CA SER A 366 -1.19 -3.07 30.93
C SER A 366 -1.37 -1.74 30.18
N HIS A 367 -1.73 -1.85 28.91
CA HIS A 367 -1.98 -0.75 27.99
C HIS A 367 -3.23 -1.06 27.18
N PRO A 368 -4.24 -0.16 27.13
CA PRO A 368 -5.40 -0.38 26.30
C PRO A 368 -4.98 -0.46 24.84
N VAL A 369 -5.36 -1.55 24.18
CA VAL A 369 -5.20 -1.74 22.75
C VAL A 369 -6.58 -1.60 22.11
N SER A 370 -6.63 -1.21 20.84
CA SER A 370 -7.86 -1.31 20.05
C SER A 370 -7.67 -2.50 19.11
N LEU A 371 -8.22 -3.66 19.47
CA LEU A 371 -8.23 -4.80 18.55
C LEU A 371 -9.11 -4.43 17.36
N ARG A 372 -8.46 -4.16 16.24
CA ARG A 372 -9.14 -3.96 14.96
C ARG A 372 -9.48 -5.31 14.38
N LEU A 373 -10.56 -5.36 13.61
CA LEU A 373 -10.93 -6.54 12.86
C LEU A 373 -10.57 -6.34 11.40
N THR A 374 -10.05 -7.40 10.80
CA THR A 374 -9.89 -7.56 9.37
C THR A 374 -11.06 -8.40 8.86
N GLU A 375 -11.73 -7.91 7.83
CA GLU A 375 -12.80 -8.62 7.12
C GLU A 375 -12.28 -8.94 5.72
N GLU A 376 -12.22 -10.23 5.39
CA GLU A 376 -11.82 -10.72 4.07
C GLU A 376 -13.01 -11.50 3.49
N HIS A 377 -13.54 -11.07 2.34
CA HIS A 377 -14.60 -11.79 1.64
C HIS A 377 -14.01 -12.52 0.43
N VAL A 378 -14.04 -13.85 0.45
CA VAL A 378 -13.38 -14.70 -0.56
C VAL A 378 -14.42 -15.45 -1.38
N LEU A 379 -14.43 -15.21 -2.68
CA LEU A 379 -15.27 -15.89 -3.65
C LEU A 379 -14.68 -17.26 -4.05
N PRO A 380 -15.50 -18.19 -4.58
CA PRO A 380 -15.00 -19.43 -5.15
C PRO A 380 -13.97 -19.19 -6.27
N GLN A 381 -13.06 -20.15 -6.46
CA GLN A 381 -12.07 -20.07 -7.53
C GLN A 381 -12.75 -20.08 -8.91
N VAL A 382 -12.33 -19.19 -9.81
CA VAL A 382 -12.84 -19.12 -11.19
C VAL A 382 -11.80 -19.55 -12.22
N ALA A 383 -12.23 -20.22 -13.30
CA ALA A 383 -11.36 -20.55 -14.43
C ALA A 383 -11.48 -19.48 -15.52
N VAL A 384 -10.38 -18.84 -15.91
CA VAL A 384 -10.37 -17.74 -16.88
C VAL A 384 -9.57 -18.05 -18.14
N ALA A 385 -10.10 -17.62 -19.28
CA ALA A 385 -9.45 -17.75 -20.58
C ALA A 385 -8.60 -16.52 -20.91
N ALA A 386 -7.31 -16.77 -21.14
CA ALA A 386 -6.39 -15.74 -21.64
C ALA A 386 -6.66 -15.39 -23.12
N GLY A 387 -7.22 -16.32 -23.90
CA GLY A 387 -7.36 -16.20 -25.36
C GLY A 387 -7.96 -14.87 -25.85
N PRO A 388 -9.16 -14.47 -25.38
CA PRO A 388 -9.80 -13.22 -25.79
C PRO A 388 -8.99 -11.95 -25.49
N HIS A 389 -8.09 -12.01 -24.50
CA HIS A 389 -7.29 -10.88 -24.04
C HIS A 389 -5.79 -11.05 -24.34
N ARG A 390 -5.39 -12.10 -25.08
CA ARG A 390 -3.98 -12.45 -25.31
C ARG A 390 -3.17 -11.28 -25.87
N PRO A 391 -3.64 -10.53 -26.90
CA PRO A 391 -2.89 -9.39 -27.41
C PRO A 391 -2.69 -8.29 -26.35
N ALA A 392 -3.70 -8.01 -25.51
CA ALA A 392 -3.58 -7.00 -24.45
C ALA A 392 -2.63 -7.44 -23.33
N LEU A 393 -2.59 -8.73 -23.00
CA LEU A 393 -1.62 -9.29 -22.05
C LEU A 393 -0.18 -9.21 -22.59
N ASP A 394 0.00 -9.45 -23.89
CA ASP A 394 1.30 -9.36 -24.55
C ASP A 394 1.77 -7.90 -24.69
N ASP A 395 0.87 -6.97 -25.01
CA ASP A 395 1.14 -5.53 -25.00
C ASP A 395 1.50 -5.04 -23.59
N LEU A 396 0.81 -5.53 -22.55
CA LEU A 396 1.08 -5.17 -21.16
C LEU A 396 2.47 -5.63 -20.70
N ALA A 397 2.94 -6.80 -21.14
CA ALA A 397 4.31 -7.25 -20.87
C ALA A 397 5.36 -6.28 -21.44
N GLN A 398 5.14 -5.76 -22.65
CA GLN A 398 6.04 -4.80 -23.29
C GLN A 398 5.99 -3.43 -22.61
N VAL A 399 4.80 -2.97 -22.25
CA VAL A 399 4.60 -1.76 -21.44
C VAL A 399 5.36 -1.87 -20.12
N LEU A 400 5.33 -3.03 -19.47
CA LEU A 400 6.04 -3.24 -18.20
C LEU A 400 7.56 -3.10 -18.31
N GLU A 401 8.17 -3.44 -19.46
CA GLU A 401 9.61 -3.17 -19.66
C GLU A 401 9.92 -1.69 -19.52
N TYR A 402 9.06 -0.85 -20.10
CA TYR A 402 9.15 0.60 -19.97
C TYR A 402 8.84 1.08 -18.55
N THR A 403 7.73 0.63 -17.95
CA THR A 403 7.33 1.06 -16.59
C THR A 403 8.37 0.66 -15.54
N ALA A 404 9.04 -0.48 -15.71
CA ALA A 404 10.10 -0.95 -14.82
C ALA A 404 11.32 -0.01 -14.81
N LEU A 405 11.49 0.86 -15.81
CA LEU A 405 12.48 1.94 -15.73
C LEU A 405 12.23 2.80 -14.49
N ALA A 406 10.98 3.03 -14.08
CA ALA A 406 10.61 3.83 -12.92
C ALA A 406 10.84 3.13 -11.56
N ASP A 407 11.32 1.88 -11.53
CA ASP A 407 11.58 1.18 -10.26
C ASP A 407 12.71 1.85 -9.47
N ARG A 408 12.36 2.41 -8.32
CA ARG A 408 13.29 3.14 -7.45
C ARG A 408 14.24 2.22 -6.69
N LEU A 409 13.98 0.92 -6.64
CA LEU A 409 14.94 -0.04 -6.11
C LEU A 409 16.16 -0.21 -7.02
N HIS A 410 16.10 0.18 -8.30
CA HIS A 410 17.31 0.31 -9.11
C HIS A 410 18.29 1.32 -8.49
N ASP A 411 17.78 2.48 -8.07
CA ASP A 411 18.57 3.54 -7.43
C ASP A 411 19.14 3.03 -6.11
N ALA A 412 18.29 2.44 -5.26
CA ALA A 412 18.68 1.91 -3.96
C ALA A 412 19.74 0.81 -4.07
N ARG A 413 19.60 -0.14 -5.02
CA ARG A 413 20.58 -1.21 -5.25
C ARG A 413 21.94 -0.65 -5.67
N ALA A 414 21.97 0.25 -6.64
CA ALA A 414 23.21 0.85 -7.12
C ALA A 414 23.93 1.63 -6.02
N LEU A 415 23.19 2.48 -5.29
CA LEU A 415 23.73 3.26 -4.18
C LEU A 415 24.17 2.38 -3.00
N LEU A 416 23.47 1.27 -2.75
CA LEU A 416 23.83 0.33 -1.69
C LEU A 416 25.16 -0.37 -1.98
N VAL A 417 25.40 -0.80 -3.23
CA VAL A 417 26.69 -1.38 -3.66
C VAL A 417 27.81 -0.38 -3.42
N THR A 418 27.67 0.87 -3.87
CA THR A 418 28.67 1.92 -3.65
C THR A 418 28.89 2.20 -2.17
N ALA A 419 27.82 2.42 -1.39
CA ALA A 419 27.93 2.70 0.04
C ALA A 419 28.59 1.56 0.82
N PHE A 420 28.32 0.30 0.45
CA PHE A 420 28.94 -0.86 1.06
C PHE A 420 30.43 -0.95 0.72
N THR A 421 30.79 -0.83 -0.56
CA THR A 421 32.18 -0.97 -1.03
C THR A 421 33.09 0.17 -0.57
N GLU A 422 32.59 1.41 -0.51
CA GLU A 422 33.34 2.53 0.07
C GLU A 422 33.64 2.33 1.56
N ARG A 423 32.69 1.75 2.30
CA ARG A 423 32.82 1.57 3.75
C ARG A 423 33.64 0.34 4.12
N PHE A 424 33.44 -0.78 3.41
CA PHE A 424 33.98 -2.08 3.80
C PHE A 424 34.99 -2.67 2.81
N GLY A 425 35.12 -2.10 1.61
CA GLY A 425 36.00 -2.59 0.54
C GLY A 425 35.32 -3.57 -0.42
N ALA A 426 35.92 -3.73 -1.61
CA ALA A 426 35.45 -4.71 -2.60
C ALA A 426 35.69 -6.15 -2.12
N GLY A 427 34.75 -7.07 -2.40
CA GLY A 427 34.80 -8.46 -1.92
C GLY A 427 34.50 -8.64 -0.43
N ALA A 428 34.17 -7.57 0.30
CA ALA A 428 33.89 -7.66 1.72
C ALA A 428 32.63 -8.48 2.03
N ARG A 429 32.65 -9.13 3.20
CA ARG A 429 31.54 -9.89 3.78
C ARG A 429 31.33 -9.37 5.20
N VAL A 430 30.15 -8.82 5.48
CA VAL A 430 29.84 -8.17 6.75
C VAL A 430 28.50 -8.70 7.24
N ARG A 431 28.38 -8.98 8.54
CA ARG A 431 27.08 -9.37 9.12
C ARG A 431 26.06 -8.27 8.82
N LEU A 432 24.88 -8.66 8.35
CA LEU A 432 23.86 -7.70 7.92
C LEU A 432 23.41 -6.81 9.08
N ALA A 433 23.20 -7.40 10.26
CA ALA A 433 22.78 -6.67 11.47
C ALA A 433 23.77 -5.57 11.89
N ASP A 434 25.07 -5.74 11.62
CA ASP A 434 26.11 -4.81 12.04
C ASP A 434 26.20 -3.56 11.14
N CYS A 435 25.63 -3.61 9.93
CA CYS A 435 25.80 -2.56 8.93
C CYS A 435 24.48 -2.01 8.35
N ALA A 436 23.36 -2.73 8.45
CA ALA A 436 22.13 -2.38 7.73
C ALA A 436 21.59 -0.98 8.07
N ALA A 437 21.51 -0.61 9.36
CA ALA A 437 20.96 0.69 9.77
C ALA A 437 21.74 1.88 9.20
N ASP A 438 23.07 1.78 9.24
CA ASP A 438 23.94 2.82 8.70
C ASP A 438 23.85 2.87 7.16
N LEU A 439 23.87 1.72 6.50
CA LEU A 439 23.75 1.65 5.04
C LEU A 439 22.40 2.20 4.57
N VAL A 440 21.31 1.85 5.25
CA VAL A 440 19.98 2.41 4.95
C VAL A 440 19.98 3.92 5.09
N THR A 441 20.59 4.46 6.15
CA THR A 441 20.70 5.91 6.38
C THR A 441 21.51 6.60 5.28
N VAL A 442 22.64 6.01 4.88
CA VAL A 442 23.51 6.55 3.81
C VAL A 442 22.82 6.52 2.46
N VAL A 443 22.25 5.38 2.08
CA VAL A 443 21.52 5.21 0.82
C VAL A 443 20.33 6.16 0.78
N ALA A 444 19.58 6.27 1.88
CA ALA A 444 18.48 7.20 1.99
C ALA A 444 18.90 8.64 1.69
N ARG A 445 19.94 9.13 2.38
CA ARG A 445 20.50 10.47 2.15
C ARG A 445 20.97 10.65 0.70
N ARG A 446 21.62 9.65 0.10
CA ARG A 446 22.10 9.72 -1.28
C ARG A 446 20.96 9.80 -2.29
N ILE A 447 19.86 9.06 -2.07
CA ILE A 447 18.65 9.13 -2.91
C ILE A 447 18.08 10.55 -2.92
N GLN A 448 18.04 11.23 -1.77
CA GLN A 448 17.55 12.63 -1.69
C GLN A 448 18.40 13.62 -2.49
N LEU A 449 19.70 13.33 -2.64
CA LEU A 449 20.65 14.15 -3.38
C LEU A 449 20.84 13.68 -4.83
N LEU A 450 20.17 12.59 -5.25
CA LEU A 450 20.41 11.94 -6.52
C LEU A 450 19.79 12.74 -7.67
N THR A 451 20.65 13.19 -8.56
CA THR A 451 20.30 13.86 -9.81
C THR A 451 21.20 13.28 -10.92
N PRO A 452 20.90 13.52 -12.21
CA PRO A 452 21.84 13.16 -13.26
C PRO A 452 23.25 13.73 -13.02
N ALA A 453 23.37 14.95 -12.51
CA ALA A 453 24.64 15.63 -12.25
C ALA A 453 25.42 15.04 -11.06
N THR A 454 24.72 14.61 -10.01
CA THR A 454 25.34 14.05 -8.78
C THR A 454 25.49 12.53 -8.82
N SER A 455 24.98 11.88 -9.87
CA SER A 455 25.03 10.42 -10.00
C SER A 455 26.44 9.84 -10.07
N ALA A 456 27.40 10.61 -10.59
CA ALA A 456 28.82 10.22 -10.62
C ALA A 456 29.49 10.25 -9.24
N ASP A 457 28.99 11.08 -8.32
CA ASP A 457 29.55 11.21 -6.96
C ASP A 457 29.12 10.09 -6.02
N PHE A 458 27.96 9.48 -6.28
CA PHE A 458 27.33 8.51 -5.37
C PHE A 458 27.09 7.13 -5.97
N GLY A 459 27.09 7.02 -7.30
CA GLY A 459 26.77 5.80 -8.04
C GLY A 459 27.95 4.83 -8.17
N PRO A 460 27.72 3.65 -8.79
CA PRO A 460 28.79 2.71 -9.06
C PRO A 460 29.78 3.26 -10.10
N ALA A 461 31.04 2.83 -10.02
CA ALA A 461 32.11 3.30 -10.90
C ALA A 461 31.89 2.93 -12.39
N ASP A 462 31.02 1.97 -12.68
CA ASP A 462 30.64 1.56 -14.04
C ASP A 462 29.74 2.60 -14.76
N GLY A 463 29.28 3.65 -14.07
CA GLY A 463 28.43 4.70 -14.62
C GLY A 463 26.98 4.29 -14.87
N SER A 464 26.58 3.07 -14.50
CA SER A 464 25.25 2.51 -14.76
C SER A 464 24.12 3.34 -14.16
N LEU A 465 24.30 3.92 -12.98
CA LEU A 465 23.29 4.78 -12.35
C LEU A 465 23.08 6.08 -13.16
N GLY A 466 24.15 6.71 -13.63
CA GLY A 466 24.06 7.90 -14.47
C GLY A 466 23.44 7.60 -15.84
N GLU A 467 23.70 6.42 -16.41
CA GLU A 467 23.03 5.94 -17.61
C GLU A 467 21.54 5.69 -17.40
N LEU A 468 21.13 5.04 -16.31
CA LEU A 468 19.72 4.84 -15.95
C LEU A 468 18.96 6.18 -15.83
N LEU A 469 19.55 7.17 -15.16
CA LEU A 469 18.91 8.48 -14.99
C LEU A 469 18.78 9.23 -16.31
N ARG A 470 19.78 9.14 -17.19
CA ARG A 470 19.70 9.69 -18.55
C ARG A 470 18.64 8.96 -19.39
N LEU A 471 18.56 7.64 -19.29
CA LEU A 471 17.56 6.84 -19.99
C LEU A 471 16.14 7.23 -19.56
N ARG A 472 15.88 7.35 -18.24
CA ARG A 472 14.61 7.86 -17.71
C ARG A 472 14.30 9.26 -18.22
N ALA A 473 15.27 10.18 -18.23
CA ALA A 473 15.07 11.53 -18.74
C ALA A 473 14.73 11.54 -20.24
N ALA A 474 15.46 10.78 -21.05
CA ALA A 474 15.21 10.65 -22.49
C ALA A 474 13.84 10.04 -22.78
N ALA A 475 13.47 8.98 -22.06
CA ALA A 475 12.19 8.32 -22.24
C ALA A 475 11.00 9.20 -21.81
N ARG A 476 11.16 10.02 -20.77
CA ARG A 476 10.19 11.04 -20.38
C ARG A 476 10.06 12.15 -21.42
N ALA A 477 11.19 12.69 -21.90
CA ALA A 477 11.19 13.72 -22.94
C ALA A 477 10.47 13.22 -24.21
N ARG A 478 10.78 12.00 -24.65
CA ARG A 478 10.12 11.35 -25.79
C ARG A 478 8.62 11.23 -25.59
N LEU A 479 8.17 10.81 -24.40
CA LEU A 479 6.74 10.70 -24.12
C LEU A 479 6.06 12.08 -24.04
N GLY A 480 6.74 13.08 -23.48
CA GLY A 480 6.29 14.47 -23.46
C GLY A 480 6.05 15.04 -24.85
N GLU A 481 6.97 14.81 -25.79
CA GLU A 481 6.81 15.17 -27.21
C GLU A 481 5.54 14.58 -27.79
N LEU A 482 5.29 13.28 -27.57
CA LEU A 482 4.13 12.57 -28.09
C LEU A 482 2.81 13.09 -27.49
N ILE A 483 2.80 13.43 -26.20
CA ILE A 483 1.64 14.00 -25.50
C ILE A 483 1.26 15.38 -26.06
N THR A 484 2.25 16.19 -26.49
CA THR A 484 2.01 17.57 -26.92
C THR A 484 1.29 17.71 -28.27
N ALA A 485 1.12 16.62 -29.04
CA ALA A 485 0.59 16.64 -30.40
C ALA A 485 -0.93 16.94 -30.54
N GLY A 486 -1.65 17.21 -29.45
CA GLY A 486 -2.99 17.84 -29.47
C GLY A 486 -4.20 16.92 -29.75
N SER A 487 -4.03 15.60 -29.75
CA SER A 487 -5.15 14.64 -29.83
C SER A 487 -5.81 14.43 -28.46
N ALA A 488 -7.06 13.95 -28.42
CA ALA A 488 -7.72 13.51 -27.17
C ALA A 488 -7.23 12.13 -26.70
N GLU A 489 -6.65 11.33 -27.59
CA GLU A 489 -6.01 10.03 -27.33
C GLU A 489 -4.68 9.95 -28.08
N VAL A 490 -3.62 9.58 -27.38
CA VAL A 490 -2.29 9.32 -27.94
C VAL A 490 -2.07 7.81 -27.90
N ALA A 491 -2.05 7.22 -29.09
CA ALA A 491 -1.77 5.80 -29.28
C ALA A 491 -0.26 5.60 -29.48
N LEU A 492 0.32 4.83 -28.57
CA LEU A 492 1.73 4.45 -28.54
C LEU A 492 1.88 3.03 -29.07
N ASP A 493 3.04 2.74 -29.66
CA ASP A 493 3.43 1.36 -29.98
C ASP A 493 4.06 0.71 -28.73
N PRO A 494 3.51 -0.42 -28.21
CA PRO A 494 4.12 -1.16 -27.11
C PRO A 494 5.59 -1.53 -27.36
N ALA A 495 5.94 -1.84 -28.62
CA ALA A 495 7.31 -2.18 -28.99
C ALA A 495 8.22 -0.96 -28.94
N GLU A 496 7.73 0.22 -29.34
CA GLU A 496 8.48 1.48 -29.19
C GLU A 496 8.73 1.77 -27.71
N LEU A 497 7.72 1.61 -26.83
CA LEU A 497 7.90 1.79 -25.38
C LEU A 497 8.93 0.81 -24.81
N ALA A 498 8.84 -0.48 -25.13
CA ALA A 498 9.83 -1.46 -24.71
C ALA A 498 11.24 -1.12 -25.23
N SER A 499 11.35 -0.55 -26.44
CA SER A 499 12.63 -0.11 -27.01
C SER A 499 13.28 1.03 -26.21
N LEU A 500 12.48 1.89 -25.56
CA LEU A 500 13.00 2.93 -24.66
C LEU A 500 13.68 2.32 -23.43
N ALA A 501 13.32 1.09 -23.04
CA ALA A 501 13.98 0.34 -21.98
C ALA A 501 15.05 -0.63 -22.50
N ALA A 502 15.27 -0.73 -23.82
CA ALA A 502 16.21 -1.67 -24.42
C ALA A 502 17.67 -1.39 -24.03
N GLN A 503 17.99 -0.16 -23.64
CA GLN A 503 19.30 0.28 -23.17
C GLN A 503 19.43 0.30 -21.64
N LEU A 504 18.51 -0.36 -20.90
CA LEU A 504 18.65 -0.49 -19.45
C LEU A 504 19.98 -1.22 -19.14
N PRO A 505 20.87 -0.64 -18.32
CA PRO A 505 22.16 -1.27 -18.01
C PRO A 505 22.01 -2.68 -17.45
N ASP A 506 22.90 -3.59 -17.85
CA ASP A 506 22.83 -5.03 -17.51
C ASP A 506 22.70 -5.29 -16.01
N ARG A 507 23.34 -4.46 -15.17
CA ARG A 507 23.21 -4.49 -13.70
C ARG A 507 21.75 -4.60 -13.25
N PHE A 508 20.85 -3.83 -13.86
CA PHE A 508 19.44 -3.75 -13.48
C PHE A 508 18.59 -4.86 -14.13
N ARG A 509 19.13 -5.56 -15.14
CA ARG A 509 18.51 -6.73 -15.79
C ARG A 509 18.89 -8.06 -15.17
N ARG A 510 20.03 -8.12 -14.47
CA ARG A 510 20.52 -9.35 -13.80
C ARG A 510 19.67 -9.76 -12.60
N THR A 511 18.91 -8.85 -12.01
CA THR A 511 17.98 -9.18 -10.93
C THR A 511 16.65 -9.63 -11.53
N ALA A 512 16.11 -10.75 -11.02
CA ALA A 512 14.73 -11.11 -11.29
C ALA A 512 13.81 -9.98 -10.81
N ALA A 513 12.74 -9.72 -11.55
CA ALA A 513 11.74 -8.73 -11.17
C ALA A 513 10.36 -9.36 -11.29
N SER A 514 9.48 -9.04 -10.34
CA SER A 514 8.09 -9.47 -10.37
C SER A 514 7.22 -8.27 -10.04
N TYR A 515 6.21 -8.01 -10.86
CA TYR A 515 5.23 -6.94 -10.60
C TYR A 515 3.82 -7.51 -10.65
N THR A 516 3.00 -7.10 -9.68
CA THR A 516 1.55 -7.30 -9.74
C THR A 516 0.92 -6.07 -10.39
N VAL A 517 0.28 -6.23 -11.53
CA VAL A 517 -0.44 -5.15 -12.23
C VAL A 517 -1.93 -5.26 -11.93
N LEU A 518 -2.49 -4.19 -11.39
CA LEU A 518 -3.93 -4.03 -11.23
C LEU A 518 -4.51 -3.49 -12.53
N VAL A 519 -5.39 -4.25 -13.17
CA VAL A 519 -6.01 -3.89 -14.45
C VAL A 519 -7.53 -4.01 -14.40
N ARG A 520 -8.21 -3.19 -15.20
CA ARG A 520 -9.64 -3.33 -15.50
C ARG A 520 -9.84 -3.68 -16.98
N PRO A 521 -10.47 -4.83 -17.30
CA PRO A 521 -10.78 -5.18 -18.67
C PRO A 521 -11.94 -4.32 -19.20
N LEU A 522 -11.82 -3.87 -20.45
CA LEU A 522 -12.81 -3.05 -21.15
C LEU A 522 -12.95 -3.59 -22.58
N GLY A 523 -13.84 -4.57 -22.75
CA GLY A 523 -13.90 -5.33 -24.00
C GLY A 523 -12.59 -6.05 -24.24
N ASP A 524 -11.89 -5.73 -25.33
CA ASP A 524 -10.60 -6.36 -25.68
C ASP A 524 -9.37 -5.59 -25.19
N ARG A 525 -9.56 -4.52 -24.39
CA ARG A 525 -8.50 -3.69 -23.81
C ARG A 525 -8.31 -3.97 -22.31
N LEU A 526 -7.12 -3.64 -21.80
CA LEU A 526 -6.81 -3.64 -20.37
C LEU A 526 -6.43 -2.23 -19.92
N THR A 527 -7.16 -1.66 -18.98
CA THR A 527 -6.81 -0.37 -18.36
C THR A 527 -5.98 -0.60 -17.12
N VAL A 528 -4.78 -0.04 -17.08
CA VAL A 528 -3.88 -0.13 -15.93
C VAL A 528 -4.34 0.84 -14.85
N LEU A 529 -4.57 0.32 -13.65
CA LEU A 529 -4.97 1.09 -12.47
C LEU A 529 -3.84 1.25 -11.46
N GLY A 530 -2.83 0.38 -11.51
CA GLY A 530 -1.66 0.47 -10.66
C GLY A 530 -0.68 -0.68 -10.85
N HIS A 531 0.53 -0.47 -10.34
CA HIS A 531 1.60 -1.46 -10.30
C HIS A 531 2.06 -1.61 -8.86
N TYR A 532 2.22 -2.84 -8.42
CA TYR A 532 2.64 -3.18 -7.08
C TYR A 532 3.81 -4.15 -7.13
N PRO A 533 4.57 -4.29 -6.03
CA PRO A 533 5.54 -5.37 -5.91
C PRO A 533 4.87 -6.72 -6.22
N GLY A 534 5.58 -7.59 -6.93
CA GLY A 534 5.16 -8.95 -7.18
C GLY A 534 5.30 -9.82 -5.94
N ASP A 535 5.63 -11.09 -6.14
CA ASP A 535 5.98 -12.00 -5.03
C ASP A 535 4.86 -12.34 -4.03
N GLY A 536 3.59 -12.20 -4.47
CA GLY A 536 2.42 -12.71 -3.75
C GLY A 536 1.87 -11.63 -2.83
N SER A 537 2.16 -10.37 -3.15
CA SER A 537 1.69 -9.17 -2.44
C SER A 537 0.20 -9.06 -2.26
N PHE A 538 -0.57 -9.79 -3.06
CA PHE A 538 -2.03 -9.74 -3.01
C PHE A 538 -2.69 -11.11 -3.06
N THR A 539 -1.95 -12.21 -2.85
CA THR A 539 -2.59 -13.51 -2.70
C THR A 539 -3.38 -13.51 -1.39
N PRO A 540 -4.72 -13.71 -1.43
CA PRO A 540 -5.52 -13.77 -0.23
C PRO A 540 -5.01 -14.88 0.69
N ARG A 541 -5.14 -14.66 2.00
CA ARG A 541 -4.57 -15.54 3.03
C ARG A 541 -4.91 -17.03 2.85
N PRO A 542 -6.15 -17.44 2.52
CA PRO A 542 -6.49 -18.85 2.36
C PRO A 542 -5.79 -19.54 1.19
N VAL A 543 -5.19 -18.76 0.29
CA VAL A 543 -4.54 -19.22 -0.95
C VAL A 543 -3.01 -19.04 -0.88
N ALA A 544 -2.52 -18.25 0.06
CA ALA A 544 -1.09 -18.04 0.26
C ALA A 544 -0.47 -19.32 0.82
N ALA A 545 0.30 -20.04 0.00
CA ALA A 545 1.18 -21.09 0.51
C ALA A 545 2.17 -20.45 1.49
N HIS A 546 2.12 -20.83 2.77
CA HIS A 546 3.03 -20.33 3.79
C HIS A 546 4.46 -20.73 3.46
N ARG A 547 5.19 -19.83 2.81
CA ARG A 547 6.65 -19.89 2.80
C ARG A 547 7.12 -19.35 4.14
N LYS A 548 7.99 -20.11 4.81
CA LYS A 548 8.48 -19.77 6.14
C LYS A 548 9.28 -18.47 6.06
N ALA A 549 8.75 -17.40 6.65
CA ALA A 549 9.51 -16.17 6.86
C ALA A 549 10.74 -16.45 7.73
N LEU A 550 11.82 -15.69 7.54
CA LEU A 550 12.94 -15.74 8.48
C LEU A 550 12.48 -15.22 9.83
N ASP A 551 12.71 -16.01 10.88
CA ASP A 551 12.55 -15.55 12.24
C ASP A 551 13.58 -14.44 12.57
N PRO A 552 13.36 -13.66 13.65
CA PRO A 552 14.27 -12.58 14.03
C PRO A 552 15.73 -13.01 14.23
N VAL A 553 15.98 -14.25 14.69
CA VAL A 553 17.35 -14.79 14.86
C VAL A 553 17.99 -15.07 13.50
N GLY A 554 17.23 -15.60 12.54
CA GLY A 554 17.65 -15.83 11.17
C GLY A 554 18.14 -14.54 10.51
N TRP A 555 17.48 -13.42 10.75
CA TRP A 555 17.92 -12.10 10.27
C TRP A 555 19.30 -11.69 10.82
N LEU A 556 19.61 -12.00 12.07
CA LEU A 556 20.91 -11.72 12.70
C LEU A 556 22.05 -12.62 12.18
N GLY A 557 21.69 -13.78 11.63
CA GLY A 557 22.62 -14.74 11.03
C GLY A 557 23.01 -14.41 9.59
N LEU A 558 22.33 -13.48 8.93
CA LEU A 558 22.61 -13.12 7.54
C LEU A 558 23.92 -12.33 7.40
N THR A 559 24.64 -12.61 6.32
CA THR A 559 25.83 -11.87 5.90
C THR A 559 25.54 -11.15 4.58
N LEU A 560 25.81 -9.86 4.53
CA LEU A 560 25.83 -9.07 3.30
C LEU A 560 27.21 -9.21 2.65
N ALA A 561 27.24 -9.70 1.41
CA ALA A 561 28.47 -10.01 0.69
C ALA A 561 28.53 -9.29 -0.66
N HIS A 562 29.69 -8.69 -0.96
CA HIS A 562 29.97 -8.11 -2.27
C HIS A 562 30.69 -9.11 -3.18
N ASP A 563 30.15 -9.32 -4.38
CA ASP A 563 30.79 -10.06 -5.47
C ASP A 563 31.54 -9.08 -6.40
N PRO A 564 32.88 -9.03 -6.35
CA PRO A 564 33.66 -8.09 -7.16
C PRO A 564 33.65 -8.41 -8.66
N ALA A 565 33.28 -9.63 -9.07
CA ALA A 565 33.23 -10.00 -10.48
C ALA A 565 32.01 -9.39 -11.17
N THR A 566 30.88 -9.33 -10.45
CA THR A 566 29.63 -8.78 -10.96
C THR A 566 29.33 -7.38 -10.44
N ASP A 567 30.11 -6.91 -9.47
CA ASP A 567 29.91 -5.68 -8.68
C ASP A 567 28.51 -5.64 -8.06
N THR A 568 28.07 -6.75 -7.45
CA THR A 568 26.74 -6.90 -6.86
C THR A 568 26.79 -7.32 -5.41
N LEU A 569 25.71 -7.00 -4.67
CA LEU A 569 25.53 -7.46 -3.31
C LEU A 569 24.53 -8.63 -3.27
N GLY A 570 24.80 -9.58 -2.38
CA GLY A 570 23.89 -10.68 -2.07
C GLY A 570 23.84 -10.93 -0.57
N LEU A 571 22.79 -11.63 -0.14
CA LEU A 571 22.66 -12.14 1.23
C LEU A 571 23.14 -13.59 1.26
N LEU A 572 23.92 -13.94 2.27
CA LEU A 572 24.34 -15.29 2.58
C LEU A 572 23.77 -15.70 3.93
N ASP A 573 23.32 -16.95 4.05
CA ASP A 573 22.91 -17.54 5.32
C ASP A 573 24.15 -17.91 6.18
N PRO A 574 23.97 -18.41 7.42
CA PRO A 574 25.10 -18.82 8.27
C PRO A 574 25.99 -19.93 7.69
N SER A 575 25.50 -20.71 6.72
CA SER A 575 26.28 -21.74 6.01
C SER A 575 27.10 -21.15 4.85
N GLY A 576 26.89 -19.88 4.52
CA GLY A 576 27.49 -19.20 3.39
C GLY A 576 26.74 -19.41 2.07
N ALA A 577 25.56 -20.04 2.10
CA ALA A 577 24.72 -20.23 0.93
C ALA A 577 23.91 -18.96 0.61
N PRO A 578 23.60 -18.66 -0.66
CA PRO A 578 22.76 -17.53 -1.01
C PRO A 578 21.38 -17.60 -0.35
N ALA A 579 21.00 -16.53 0.36
CA ALA A 579 19.71 -16.37 1.00
C ALA A 579 18.85 -15.37 0.21
N ARG A 580 17.56 -15.67 0.07
CA ARG A 580 16.55 -14.75 -0.48
C ARG A 580 15.37 -14.70 0.48
N PRO A 581 15.49 -13.92 1.57
CA PRO A 581 14.42 -13.83 2.54
C PRO A 581 13.17 -13.23 1.90
N GLN A 582 12.03 -13.84 2.19
CA GLN A 582 10.75 -13.33 1.75
C GLN A 582 10.25 -12.29 2.75
N LEU A 583 9.77 -11.17 2.23
CA LEU A 583 9.21 -10.10 3.04
C LEU A 583 7.68 -10.19 3.04
N PRO A 584 7.03 -9.78 4.14
CA PRO A 584 5.59 -9.70 4.15
C PRO A 584 5.16 -8.67 3.12
N SER A 585 4.23 -9.09 2.29
CA SER A 585 4.04 -8.55 0.97
C SER A 585 3.13 -7.31 0.96
N THR A 586 2.48 -7.03 2.10
CA THR A 586 1.68 -5.83 2.39
C THR A 586 2.41 -4.83 3.29
N THR A 587 3.57 -5.18 3.83
CA THR A 587 4.31 -4.28 4.72
C THR A 587 4.89 -3.14 3.92
N ARG A 588 4.58 -1.93 4.34
CA ARG A 588 5.12 -0.75 3.68
C ARG A 588 6.63 -0.67 3.93
N PRO A 589 7.46 -0.27 2.96
CA PRO A 589 8.91 -0.20 3.14
C PRO A 589 9.37 0.58 4.37
N GLU A 590 8.59 1.58 4.82
CA GLU A 590 8.79 2.35 6.05
C GLU A 590 8.77 1.56 7.33
N GLN A 591 7.95 0.50 7.35
CA GLN A 591 7.70 -0.31 8.53
C GLN A 591 8.69 -1.47 8.61
N LEU A 592 9.48 -1.71 7.56
CA LEU A 592 10.52 -2.72 7.54
C LEU A 592 11.73 -2.25 8.36
N ALA A 593 12.24 -3.15 9.19
CA ALA A 593 13.52 -3.00 9.86
C ALA A 593 14.65 -2.81 8.81
N PRO A 594 15.78 -2.17 9.14
CA PRO A 594 16.87 -1.96 8.20
C PRO A 594 17.35 -3.23 7.49
N VAL A 595 17.47 -4.35 8.21
CA VAL A 595 17.87 -5.64 7.61
C VAL A 595 16.85 -6.14 6.57
N GLN A 596 15.56 -5.97 6.84
CA GLN A 596 14.47 -6.30 5.94
C GLN A 596 14.42 -5.33 4.75
N ARG A 597 14.73 -4.05 4.97
CA ARG A 597 14.80 -3.05 3.91
C ARG A 597 15.96 -3.30 2.94
N ILE A 598 17.13 -3.72 3.45
CA ILE A 598 18.23 -4.17 2.60
C ILE A 598 17.81 -5.37 1.76
N ALA A 599 17.15 -6.37 2.37
CA ALA A 599 16.60 -7.50 1.61
C ALA A 599 15.60 -7.06 0.54
N LEU A 600 14.71 -6.11 0.84
CA LEU A 600 13.76 -5.55 -0.13
C LEU A 600 14.52 -4.94 -1.31
N TRP A 601 15.54 -4.12 -1.03
CA TRP A 601 16.33 -3.48 -2.07
C TRP A 601 17.02 -4.52 -2.96
N LEU A 602 17.63 -5.55 -2.38
CA LEU A 602 18.38 -6.55 -3.12
C LEU A 602 17.51 -7.51 -3.95
N HIS A 603 16.34 -7.88 -3.44
CA HIS A 603 15.57 -9.01 -3.99
C HIS A 603 14.14 -8.65 -4.40
N GLY A 604 13.61 -7.53 -3.95
CA GLY A 604 12.25 -7.10 -4.27
C GLY A 604 12.20 -6.09 -5.42
N THR A 605 10.97 -5.65 -5.66
CA THR A 605 10.60 -4.60 -6.62
C THR A 605 9.86 -3.48 -5.90
N SER A 606 9.98 -2.22 -6.34
CA SER A 606 9.15 -1.15 -5.77
C SER A 606 7.72 -1.20 -6.31
N ARG A 607 6.83 -0.46 -5.64
CA ARG A 607 5.64 0.05 -6.31
C ARG A 607 6.09 0.93 -7.49
N LEU A 608 5.61 0.67 -8.71
CA LEU A 608 5.93 1.54 -9.84
C LEU A 608 4.97 2.72 -9.85
N ARG A 609 5.53 3.93 -9.79
CA ARG A 609 4.82 5.19 -10.02
C ARG A 609 5.34 5.75 -11.32
N HIS A 610 4.60 5.49 -12.39
CA HIS A 610 4.83 6.11 -13.68
C HIS A 610 3.60 6.95 -13.98
N ASP A 611 3.77 8.27 -13.95
CA ASP A 611 2.71 9.22 -14.24
C ASP A 611 3.23 10.30 -15.20
N PRO A 612 3.28 9.98 -16.49
CA PRO A 612 3.89 10.85 -17.49
C PRO A 612 3.06 12.12 -17.73
N LEU A 613 1.76 12.10 -17.41
CA LEU A 613 0.91 13.28 -17.52
C LEU A 613 1.09 14.22 -16.33
N ALA A 614 1.33 13.71 -15.12
CA ALA A 614 1.61 14.57 -13.96
C ALA A 614 2.91 15.36 -14.16
N GLU A 615 3.96 14.73 -14.70
CA GLU A 615 5.21 15.44 -15.04
C GLU A 615 4.97 16.48 -16.14
N ALA A 616 4.27 16.10 -17.23
CA ALA A 616 3.92 17.05 -18.29
C ALA A 616 3.03 18.20 -17.79
N ALA A 617 2.15 17.95 -16.82
CA ALA A 617 1.36 18.97 -16.17
C ALA A 617 2.22 19.89 -15.30
N ALA A 618 3.15 19.34 -14.51
CA ALA A 618 4.05 20.10 -13.65
C ALA A 618 4.95 21.06 -14.47
N ASP A 619 5.49 20.59 -15.59
CA ASP A 619 6.28 21.42 -16.52
C ASP A 619 5.48 22.61 -17.07
N ARG A 620 4.14 22.46 -17.16
CA ARG A 620 3.22 23.50 -17.65
C ARG A 620 2.60 24.33 -16.53
N ALA A 621 2.59 23.83 -15.29
CA ALA A 621 1.85 24.41 -14.17
C ALA A 621 2.24 25.87 -13.89
N GLY A 622 3.53 26.21 -14.04
CA GLY A 622 4.03 27.58 -13.84
C GLY A 622 3.55 28.60 -14.86
N THR A 623 2.95 28.17 -15.98
CA THR A 623 2.47 29.05 -17.05
C THR A 623 0.96 29.13 -17.17
N TRP A 624 0.22 28.22 -16.51
CA TRP A 624 -1.09 27.86 -17.01
C TRP A 624 -2.25 27.92 -16.00
N SER A 625 -1.96 28.01 -14.70
CA SER A 625 -3.00 28.24 -13.66
C SER A 625 -3.86 29.46 -13.96
N ASP A 626 -3.29 30.46 -14.63
CA ASP A 626 -3.92 31.74 -14.92
C ASP A 626 -4.65 31.75 -16.28
N SER A 627 -4.54 30.69 -17.09
CA SER A 627 -4.98 30.68 -18.50
C SER A 627 -6.03 29.63 -18.90
N GLY A 628 -6.42 28.71 -18.02
CA GLY A 628 -7.57 27.81 -18.25
C GLY A 628 -7.40 26.37 -17.72
N THR A 629 -8.26 25.43 -18.15
CA THR A 629 -8.35 24.00 -17.71
C THR A 629 -7.64 22.95 -18.60
N LEU A 630 -6.69 22.18 -18.04
CA LEU A 630 -5.62 21.51 -18.83
C LEU A 630 -6.11 20.14 -19.20
N ALA A 631 -6.60 19.99 -20.42
CA ALA A 631 -6.93 18.67 -20.93
C ALA A 631 -5.65 17.95 -21.37
N LEU A 632 -5.30 16.87 -20.68
CA LEU A 632 -4.29 15.92 -21.11
C LEU A 632 -4.95 14.67 -21.71
N PRO A 633 -4.36 14.11 -22.78
CA PRO A 633 -4.98 13.03 -23.55
C PRO A 633 -5.03 11.72 -22.77
N ARG A 634 -5.87 10.80 -23.25
CA ARG A 634 -5.76 9.38 -22.90
C ARG A 634 -4.47 8.83 -23.49
N LEU A 635 -3.77 7.99 -22.74
CA LEU A 635 -2.58 7.30 -23.21
C LEU A 635 -2.88 5.81 -23.39
N THR A 636 -2.70 5.32 -24.61
CA THR A 636 -2.84 3.90 -24.94
C THR A 636 -1.56 3.36 -25.54
N ALA A 637 -1.27 2.09 -25.30
CA ALA A 637 -0.18 1.35 -25.92
C ALA A 637 -0.74 0.02 -26.42
N GLY A 638 -0.95 -0.09 -27.74
CA GLY A 638 -1.69 -1.21 -28.31
C GLY A 638 -3.09 -1.34 -27.71
N ARG A 639 -3.40 -2.47 -27.07
CA ARG A 639 -4.66 -2.72 -26.35
C ARG A 639 -4.62 -2.38 -24.86
N VAL A 640 -3.56 -1.74 -24.38
CA VAL A 640 -3.44 -1.32 -22.99
C VAL A 640 -3.78 0.16 -22.87
N VAL A 641 -4.69 0.52 -21.99
CA VAL A 641 -4.91 1.92 -21.57
C VAL A 641 -4.01 2.18 -20.38
N LEU A 642 -2.91 2.89 -20.60
CA LEU A 642 -1.96 3.25 -19.55
C LEU A 642 -2.57 4.25 -18.58
N GLN A 643 -3.34 5.19 -19.14
CA GLN A 643 -3.97 6.25 -18.39
C GLN A 643 -5.17 6.84 -19.13
N GLY A 644 -6.25 7.11 -18.41
CA GLY A 644 -7.39 7.89 -18.92
C GLY A 644 -7.04 9.35 -19.20
N ARG A 645 -7.96 10.08 -19.85
CA ARG A 645 -7.86 11.54 -19.98
C ARG A 645 -7.78 12.20 -18.59
N ARG A 646 -7.11 13.35 -18.51
CA ARG A 646 -7.05 14.14 -17.29
C ARG A 646 -7.35 15.60 -17.55
N TRP A 647 -7.91 16.28 -16.57
CA TRP A 647 -8.18 17.70 -16.57
C TRP A 647 -7.59 18.31 -15.31
N TYR A 648 -6.72 19.31 -15.46
CA TYR A 648 -6.22 20.12 -14.35
C TYR A 648 -6.97 21.45 -14.39
N PRO A 649 -8.01 21.64 -13.57
CA PRO A 649 -8.82 22.85 -13.66
C PRO A 649 -8.01 24.10 -13.32
N GLY A 650 -8.19 25.17 -14.08
CA GLY A 650 -7.55 26.47 -13.85
C GLY A 650 -8.53 27.51 -13.31
N ALA A 651 -8.22 28.79 -13.50
CA ALA A 651 -9.06 29.91 -13.09
C ALA A 651 -10.45 29.95 -13.78
N ASP A 652 -10.63 29.19 -14.87
CA ASP A 652 -11.88 29.03 -15.59
C ASP A 652 -12.83 27.98 -14.98
N LEU A 653 -12.41 27.22 -13.96
CA LEU A 653 -13.30 26.34 -13.23
C LEU A 653 -14.39 27.18 -12.53
N PRO A 654 -15.68 26.89 -12.79
CA PRO A 654 -16.76 27.65 -12.18
C PRO A 654 -16.70 27.67 -10.65
N GLY A 655 -16.69 28.88 -10.10
CA GLY A 655 -17.03 29.11 -8.69
C GLY A 655 -18.55 29.21 -8.48
N GLY A 656 -18.97 29.33 -7.22
CA GLY A 656 -20.39 29.50 -6.86
C GLY A 656 -20.98 28.30 -6.11
N SER A 657 -22.31 28.20 -6.09
CA SER A 657 -23.05 27.12 -5.43
C SER A 657 -24.43 26.90 -6.06
N GLY A 658 -25.03 25.74 -5.83
CA GLY A 658 -26.41 25.45 -6.21
C GLY A 658 -26.62 25.31 -7.73
N PRO A 659 -27.79 25.67 -8.26
CA PRO A 659 -28.12 25.42 -9.67
C PRO A 659 -27.29 26.25 -10.66
N GLU A 660 -26.83 27.44 -10.26
CA GLU A 660 -25.93 28.28 -11.07
C GLU A 660 -24.58 27.58 -11.29
N LEU A 661 -24.04 26.95 -10.24
CA LEU A 661 -22.81 26.15 -10.33
C LEU A 661 -23.00 24.97 -11.30
N LEU A 662 -24.12 24.26 -11.25
CA LEU A 662 -24.38 23.14 -12.16
C LEU A 662 -24.47 23.59 -13.63
N CYS A 663 -25.14 24.71 -13.90
CA CYS A 663 -25.23 25.27 -15.26
C CYS A 663 -23.84 25.68 -15.77
N ALA A 664 -23.06 26.38 -14.93
CA ALA A 664 -21.71 26.79 -15.28
C ALA A 664 -20.76 25.59 -15.47
N LEU A 665 -20.87 24.56 -14.65
CA LEU A 665 -20.12 23.30 -14.81
C LEU A 665 -20.51 22.57 -16.10
N ALA A 666 -21.79 22.59 -16.50
CA ALA A 666 -22.22 22.01 -17.78
C ALA A 666 -21.56 22.74 -18.98
N ASP A 667 -21.50 24.07 -18.94
CA ASP A 667 -20.84 24.87 -19.97
C ASP A 667 -19.33 24.64 -20.00
N TRP A 668 -18.69 24.64 -18.81
CA TRP A 668 -17.27 24.34 -18.67
C TRP A 668 -16.94 22.94 -19.21
N ARG A 669 -17.76 21.93 -18.88
CA ARG A 669 -17.58 20.57 -19.40
C ARG A 669 -17.64 20.53 -20.92
N ALA A 670 -18.62 21.22 -21.51
CA ALA A 670 -18.76 21.29 -22.96
C ALA A 670 -17.54 21.98 -23.60
N ALA A 671 -17.04 23.06 -23.00
CA ALA A 671 -15.87 23.80 -23.49
C ALA A 671 -14.57 22.98 -23.44
N HIS A 672 -14.37 22.15 -22.41
CA HIS A 672 -13.13 21.38 -22.21
C HIS A 672 -13.26 19.89 -22.56
N GLY A 673 -14.41 19.47 -23.10
CA GLY A 673 -14.71 18.07 -23.44
C GLY A 673 -14.58 17.14 -22.23
N VAL A 674 -15.03 17.59 -21.07
CA VAL A 674 -15.00 16.86 -19.79
C VAL A 674 -16.25 15.97 -19.67
N PRO A 675 -16.10 14.65 -19.45
CA PRO A 675 -17.23 13.74 -19.29
C PRO A 675 -17.99 14.04 -17.99
N GLU A 676 -19.19 13.46 -17.89
CA GLU A 676 -20.02 13.60 -16.69
C GLU A 676 -19.42 12.93 -15.46
N GLU A 677 -18.81 11.77 -15.68
CA GLU A 677 -18.39 10.84 -14.63
C GLU A 677 -16.87 10.81 -14.59
N LEU A 678 -16.31 11.27 -13.48
CA LEU A 678 -14.89 11.52 -13.28
C LEU A 678 -14.43 10.94 -11.95
N LEU A 679 -13.11 10.87 -11.81
CA LEU A 679 -12.44 10.68 -10.54
C LEU A 679 -11.71 11.98 -10.18
N LEU A 680 -12.06 12.61 -9.07
CA LEU A 680 -11.20 13.61 -8.45
C LEU A 680 -10.04 12.88 -7.77
N VAL A 681 -8.82 13.16 -8.22
CA VAL A 681 -7.59 12.63 -7.65
C VAL A 681 -6.88 13.76 -6.92
N GLU A 682 -6.85 13.66 -5.60
CA GLU A 682 -6.05 14.54 -4.74
C GLU A 682 -4.67 13.90 -4.55
N PRO A 683 -3.58 14.58 -4.95
CA PRO A 683 -2.25 14.03 -4.79
C PRO A 683 -1.97 13.80 -3.31
N ALA A 684 -1.30 12.68 -3.02
CA ALA A 684 -0.62 12.54 -1.75
C ALA A 684 0.31 13.74 -1.50
N ARG A 685 0.44 14.20 -0.25
CA ARG A 685 1.31 15.35 0.05
C ARG A 685 2.74 15.09 -0.47
N PRO A 686 3.46 16.09 -1.01
CA PRO A 686 4.76 15.89 -1.66
C PRO A 686 5.84 15.26 -0.77
N GLU A 687 5.80 15.54 0.54
CA GLU A 687 6.67 14.92 1.54
C GLU A 687 6.65 13.38 1.44
N ALA A 688 5.53 12.84 0.99
CA ALA A 688 5.21 11.44 0.91
C ALA A 688 5.88 10.69 -0.28
N GLU A 689 6.44 11.37 -1.27
CA GLU A 689 7.03 10.72 -2.46
C GLU A 689 8.48 10.25 -2.26
N LEU A 690 9.32 11.08 -1.65
CA LEU A 690 10.69 10.71 -1.25
C LEU A 690 10.64 9.61 -0.18
N ASP A 691 9.71 9.83 0.74
CA ASP A 691 9.18 8.90 1.72
C ASP A 691 8.87 7.51 1.13
N ALA A 692 8.23 7.37 -0.04
CA ALA A 692 7.94 6.05 -0.62
C ALA A 692 9.19 5.21 -0.96
N VAL A 693 10.33 5.86 -1.27
CA VAL A 693 11.61 5.18 -1.52
C VAL A 693 12.38 4.96 -0.21
N LEU A 694 12.29 5.92 0.71
CA LEU A 694 12.96 5.93 2.00
C LEU A 694 12.25 5.12 3.07
N GLY A 695 11.01 4.70 2.79
CA GLY A 695 10.13 4.18 3.82
C GLY A 695 9.74 5.28 4.81
N THR A 696 9.00 6.27 4.35
CA THR A 696 8.10 7.12 5.12
C THR A 696 6.80 7.29 4.29
N ALA A 697 5.70 7.71 4.89
CA ALA A 697 4.36 7.31 4.42
C ALA A 697 3.81 8.09 3.22
N ALA A 698 3.85 7.51 2.01
CA ALA A 698 2.92 7.91 0.95
C ALA A 698 1.51 7.44 1.27
N ALA A 699 0.67 8.34 1.79
CA ALA A 699 -0.78 8.12 1.73
C ALA A 699 -1.15 7.79 0.27
N PRO A 700 -1.99 6.78 0.01
CA PRO A 700 -2.52 6.61 -1.33
C PRO A 700 -3.24 7.90 -1.74
N ASP A 701 -3.18 8.26 -3.03
CA ASP A 701 -3.96 9.39 -3.54
C ASP A 701 -5.41 9.21 -3.12
N ARG A 702 -6.01 10.28 -2.60
CA ARG A 702 -7.43 10.27 -2.25
C ARG A 702 -8.20 10.45 -3.53
N THR A 703 -9.07 9.49 -3.80
CA THR A 703 -9.85 9.47 -5.04
C THR A 703 -11.32 9.51 -4.70
N ARG A 704 -12.05 10.43 -5.31
CA ARG A 704 -13.51 10.55 -5.17
C ARG A 704 -14.17 10.43 -6.54
N TYR A 705 -15.21 9.63 -6.63
CA TYR A 705 -16.08 9.60 -7.79
C TYR A 705 -16.87 10.89 -7.81
N LEU A 706 -16.87 11.54 -8.97
CA LEU A 706 -17.65 12.72 -9.23
C LEU A 706 -18.61 12.44 -10.38
N ASP A 707 -19.88 12.70 -10.11
CA ASP A 707 -20.92 12.84 -11.12
C ASP A 707 -21.21 14.34 -11.24
N LEU A 708 -20.75 14.98 -12.31
CA LEU A 708 -20.92 16.42 -12.49
C LEU A 708 -22.37 16.82 -12.82
N ALA A 709 -23.28 15.85 -12.95
CA ALA A 709 -24.72 16.11 -12.98
C ALA A 709 -25.39 15.94 -11.61
N SER A 710 -24.64 15.54 -10.56
CA SER A 710 -25.13 15.43 -9.18
C SER A 710 -24.99 16.77 -8.46
N ALA A 711 -26.09 17.25 -7.88
CA ALA A 711 -26.11 18.47 -7.06
C ALA A 711 -25.15 18.37 -5.86
N LEU A 712 -25.08 17.20 -5.22
CA LEU A 712 -24.21 16.91 -4.10
C LEU A 712 -22.73 16.83 -4.50
N SER A 713 -22.43 16.11 -5.59
CA SER A 713 -21.04 15.89 -6.02
C SER A 713 -20.40 17.16 -6.57
N ALA A 714 -21.16 17.98 -7.30
CA ALA A 714 -20.68 19.24 -7.87
C ALA A 714 -20.16 20.22 -6.80
N GLU A 715 -20.80 20.28 -5.63
CA GLU A 715 -20.36 21.15 -4.52
C GLU A 715 -18.95 20.80 -4.03
N THR A 716 -18.50 19.56 -4.18
CA THR A 716 -17.16 19.14 -3.76
C THR A 716 -16.03 19.75 -4.60
N LEU A 717 -16.33 20.22 -5.82
CA LEU A 717 -15.36 20.89 -6.69
C LEU A 717 -15.03 22.32 -6.26
N ARG A 718 -15.81 22.91 -5.35
CA ARG A 718 -15.59 24.29 -4.91
C ARG A 718 -14.28 24.48 -4.16
N SER A 719 -13.77 23.42 -3.56
CA SER A 719 -12.55 23.43 -2.75
C SER A 719 -11.59 22.33 -3.22
N LEU A 720 -11.14 22.42 -4.47
CA LEU A 720 -10.09 21.54 -4.96
C LEU A 720 -8.75 21.85 -4.25
N PRO A 721 -8.13 20.87 -3.56
CA PRO A 721 -6.79 21.06 -3.05
C PRO A 721 -5.81 21.36 -4.19
N ALA A 722 -4.81 22.21 -3.93
CA ALA A 722 -3.77 22.50 -4.91
C ALA A 722 -3.11 21.22 -5.43
N GLY A 723 -2.93 21.13 -6.75
CA GLY A 723 -2.37 19.95 -7.43
C GLY A 723 -3.37 18.82 -7.70
N SER A 724 -4.63 18.95 -7.27
CA SER A 724 -5.68 17.97 -7.61
C SER A 724 -6.04 18.04 -9.10
N HIS A 725 -6.48 16.92 -9.65
CA HIS A 725 -6.94 16.84 -11.03
C HIS A 725 -8.17 15.95 -11.14
N LEU A 726 -8.91 16.12 -12.23
CA LEU A 726 -9.98 15.22 -12.63
C LEU A 726 -9.41 14.19 -13.60
N ALA A 727 -9.73 12.92 -13.39
CA ALA A 727 -9.34 11.82 -14.25
C ALA A 727 -10.58 11.15 -14.82
N GLU A 728 -10.47 10.68 -16.05
CA GLU A 728 -11.47 9.86 -16.71
C GLU A 728 -11.71 8.59 -15.90
N THR A 729 -12.99 8.22 -15.72
CA THR A 729 -13.36 6.95 -15.13
C THR A 729 -13.01 5.81 -16.10
N PRO A 730 -12.28 4.75 -15.68
CA PRO A 730 -11.95 3.63 -16.56
C PRO A 730 -13.19 2.96 -17.16
N ALA A 731 -14.26 2.87 -16.39
CA ALA A 731 -15.58 2.46 -16.84
C ALA A 731 -16.62 3.40 -16.22
N ALA A 732 -17.65 3.75 -16.98
CA ALA A 732 -18.81 4.47 -16.46
C ALA A 732 -19.46 3.66 -15.33
N VAL A 733 -19.90 4.35 -14.27
CA VAL A 733 -20.69 3.70 -13.21
C VAL A 733 -22.03 3.33 -13.81
N ARG A 734 -22.39 2.05 -13.76
CA ARG A 734 -23.70 1.56 -14.19
C ARG A 734 -24.48 1.08 -12.98
N ASP A 735 -25.74 1.47 -12.91
CA ASP A 735 -26.60 1.11 -11.80
C ASP A 735 -26.76 -0.41 -11.71
N GLY A 736 -26.41 -0.97 -10.55
CA GLY A 736 -26.52 -2.41 -10.30
C GLY A 736 -25.33 -3.26 -10.77
N GLU A 737 -24.37 -2.71 -11.53
CA GLU A 737 -23.18 -3.45 -11.95
C GLU A 737 -22.04 -3.31 -10.93
N HIS A 738 -21.38 -4.41 -10.61
CA HIS A 738 -20.22 -4.41 -9.72
C HIS A 738 -18.95 -4.07 -10.50
N ALA A 739 -18.08 -3.24 -9.93
CA ALA A 739 -16.75 -3.06 -10.50
C ALA A 739 -15.95 -4.36 -10.40
N LEU A 740 -15.13 -4.61 -11.41
CA LEU A 740 -14.25 -5.77 -11.50
C LEU A 740 -12.86 -5.32 -11.93
N ASP A 741 -11.87 -5.68 -11.13
CA ASP A 741 -10.45 -5.50 -11.42
C ASP A 741 -9.73 -6.84 -11.32
N TRP A 742 -8.55 -6.93 -11.93
CA TRP A 742 -7.70 -8.10 -11.91
C TRP A 742 -6.30 -7.73 -11.45
N LEU A 743 -5.74 -8.53 -10.56
CA LEU A 743 -4.32 -8.51 -10.22
C LEU A 743 -3.64 -9.59 -11.06
N LEU A 744 -2.78 -9.14 -11.97
CA LEU A 744 -2.03 -9.99 -12.89
C LEU A 744 -0.55 -9.90 -12.55
N GLU A 745 0.07 -11.03 -12.19
CA GLU A 745 1.50 -11.07 -11.90
C GLU A 745 2.32 -11.30 -13.18
N TYR A 746 3.37 -10.50 -13.33
CA TYR A 746 4.33 -10.55 -14.42
C TYR A 746 5.73 -10.72 -13.85
N ASP A 747 6.39 -11.79 -14.27
CA ASP A 747 7.73 -12.14 -13.84
C ASP A 747 8.72 -11.92 -14.98
N ARG A 748 9.93 -11.49 -14.62
CA ARG A 748 11.09 -11.38 -15.50
C ARG A 748 12.26 -12.09 -14.84
N ALA A 749 12.68 -13.19 -15.45
CA ALA A 749 13.93 -13.84 -15.08
C ALA A 749 15.14 -12.96 -15.45
N PRO A 750 16.31 -13.13 -14.83
CA PRO A 750 17.52 -12.39 -15.16
C PRO A 750 17.81 -12.36 -16.68
N GLY A 751 17.87 -11.17 -17.27
CA GLY A 751 18.15 -10.97 -18.70
C GLY A 751 17.01 -11.32 -19.66
N GLU A 752 15.87 -11.80 -19.17
CA GLU A 752 14.69 -12.09 -20.00
C GLU A 752 13.73 -10.89 -20.07
N GLN A 753 12.63 -11.05 -20.81
CA GLN A 753 11.51 -10.11 -20.85
C GLN A 753 10.42 -10.51 -19.84
N PHE A 754 9.60 -9.56 -19.43
CA PHE A 754 8.40 -9.83 -18.63
C PHE A 754 7.47 -10.80 -19.35
N ARG A 755 6.93 -11.76 -18.59
CA ARG A 755 5.92 -12.72 -19.05
C ARG A 755 4.82 -12.85 -17.99
N ASN A 756 3.59 -12.96 -18.47
CA ASN A 756 2.47 -13.35 -17.62
C ASN A 756 2.40 -14.88 -17.49
N GLY A 757 1.95 -15.37 -16.33
CA GLY A 757 1.69 -16.79 -16.10
C GLY A 757 0.66 -17.45 -17.05
N GLY A 758 -0.13 -16.68 -17.79
CA GLY A 758 -1.12 -17.18 -18.75
C GLY A 758 -0.54 -17.76 -20.05
N ARG A 759 0.79 -17.68 -20.26
CA ARG A 759 1.48 -18.41 -21.34
C ARG A 759 1.75 -19.84 -20.89
N LEU A 760 0.70 -20.65 -20.84
CA LEU A 760 0.79 -22.11 -20.79
C LEU A 760 1.22 -22.67 -22.16
#